data_AF-A0A640TP10-F1
#
_entry.id   AF-A0A640TP10-F1
#
_cell.length_a   1.000
_cell.length_b   1.000
_cell.length_c   1.000
_cell.angle_alpha   90.00
_cell.angle_beta   90.00
_cell.angle_gamma   90.00
#
_symmetry.space_group_name_H-M   'P 1'
#
loop_
_entity.id
_entity.type
_entity.pdbx_description
1 polymer ?
#
loop_
_entity_poly.entity_id
_entity_poly.type
_entity_poly.pdbx_seq_one_letter_code
_entity_poly.pdbx_strand_id
1 'polypeptide(L)'
;MTMPTEQPTPEPGPGAGNTPRPVPVPYAPEGTLAGDPAHDPAEAPFLGLLATGAAAEEYERPVLRARAGGATAGRLAALERAKLLALRVRAELEDRRRREAELSALYATAHDLAGLRDLDAVLRAIVRRARSLLGTEVAYLTLNDPSAGDTYMRVTDGSVSARFQQLRLGMGEGLGGLVAQTARPYVTDSYFHDERFRHTHTIDSGVQDEGLVAILGVPLMLGSGVIGVLFAADRRERVFEHGQIALLAAHAAHAAVAIDTANLLAETRKTLTELEAANEIIRDRSAVIERASDVHDRLTELVLRGGGVQDVAGAVAEVLHGEVEFTEPGGAPAEALDRSRADGHAVRDGADWVAAVGAGGEVLGALVLRGHPALDPVDQRTLERAAMVTSLLLLARRTAGEAEQRVRGELLDDLLNAADRDPRLLRERAARVGADLDAPHVVLAARTDGPRPDDAHSHGTDRHRLRSAASHLAATRRGLAAVRDGGAVLLLPLGPDDDPAHTARETAARLGAALHLPVTVGASAPVPAPAARPAAVADAYAEARRCREALGALGRAGQGAAAADFGFLGLLLADTRDVDGFVHRTLGAVTDYDARRGTELLRTLGAYFACGMSPARTKDALHVHVNTVAQRLDRVSRLLGPDWQTPARALEIQLALRLHQLSSGVAGDTGA
;
A
#
# COMPACT_ATOMS: atom_id res chain seq x y z
N MET A 1 -1.06 30.99 10.39
CA MET A 1 0.18 31.77 10.36
C MET A 1 0.45 32.07 8.90
N THR A 2 0.21 33.32 8.54
CA THR A 2 -0.04 33.82 7.18
C THR A 2 1.19 34.60 6.73
N MET A 3 1.79 34.23 5.59
CA MET A 3 2.82 35.01 4.87
C MET A 3 2.83 34.58 3.39
N PRO A 4 3.24 35.46 2.46
CA PRO A 4 2.41 35.82 1.32
C PRO A 4 3.04 35.52 -0.05
N THR A 5 2.18 35.68 -1.06
CA THR A 5 2.41 35.53 -2.50
C THR A 5 3.16 36.74 -3.07
N GLU A 6 4.34 36.53 -3.66
CA GLU A 6 5.05 37.53 -4.48
C GLU A 6 4.55 37.48 -5.93
N GLN A 7 3.95 38.58 -6.38
CA GLN A 7 3.68 38.88 -7.79
C GLN A 7 4.88 39.64 -8.40
N PRO A 8 5.31 39.34 -9.62
CA PRO A 8 6.30 40.15 -10.31
C PRO A 8 5.65 41.41 -10.93
N THR A 9 6.28 42.55 -10.64
CA THR A 9 6.04 43.89 -11.20
C THR A 9 6.22 43.96 -12.72
N PRO A 10 5.44 44.77 -13.45
CA PRO A 10 5.65 44.99 -14.88
C PRO A 10 6.74 46.05 -15.12
N GLU A 11 7.69 45.72 -15.99
CA GLU A 11 8.73 46.63 -16.48
C GLU A 11 8.16 47.77 -17.35
N PRO A 12 8.86 48.93 -17.40
CA PRO A 12 8.38 50.14 -18.06
C PRO A 12 8.50 50.05 -19.59
N GLY A 13 7.44 50.44 -20.29
CA GLY A 13 7.37 50.42 -21.74
C GLY A 13 8.41 51.33 -22.42
N PRO A 14 8.95 50.93 -23.59
CA PRO A 14 9.90 51.74 -24.32
C PRO A 14 9.19 52.85 -25.12
N GLY A 15 9.68 54.07 -24.94
CA GLY A 15 9.90 55.02 -26.03
C GLY A 15 8.67 55.57 -26.76
N ALA A 16 8.26 56.76 -26.34
CA ALA A 16 7.61 57.72 -27.22
C ALA A 16 8.49 57.95 -28.48
N GLY A 17 7.96 57.61 -29.65
CA GLY A 17 8.67 57.70 -30.91
C GLY A 17 7.72 57.77 -32.10
N ASN A 18 7.38 59.00 -32.48
CA ASN A 18 7.05 59.44 -33.83
C ASN A 18 5.76 58.87 -34.47
N THR A 19 4.61 59.47 -34.14
CA THR A 19 3.51 59.59 -35.11
C THR A 19 4.00 60.42 -36.31
N PRO A 20 3.81 59.97 -37.56
CA PRO A 20 4.05 60.86 -38.69
C PRO A 20 2.96 61.93 -38.64
N ARG A 21 3.35 63.16 -38.29
CA ARG A 21 2.56 64.35 -38.63
C ARG A 21 2.23 64.30 -40.13
N PRO A 22 1.00 64.66 -40.55
CA PRO A 22 0.75 64.92 -41.96
C PRO A 22 1.68 66.05 -42.37
N VAL A 23 2.64 65.76 -43.25
CA VAL A 23 3.41 66.80 -43.92
C VAL A 23 2.39 67.58 -44.74
N PRO A 24 2.20 68.89 -44.52
CA PRO A 24 1.37 69.69 -45.40
C PRO A 24 2.11 69.72 -46.73
N VAL A 25 1.52 69.15 -47.77
CA VAL A 25 2.00 69.34 -49.14
C VAL A 25 1.84 70.83 -49.44
N PRO A 26 2.91 71.64 -49.54
CA PRO A 26 2.80 73.04 -49.87
C PRO A 26 3.06 73.14 -51.38
N TYR A 27 2.02 72.99 -52.20
CA TYR A 27 2.04 73.53 -53.56
C TYR A 27 0.60 73.60 -54.11
N ALA A 28 -0.10 74.66 -53.73
CA ALA A 28 -1.07 75.24 -54.63
C ALA A 28 -0.28 76.05 -55.66
N PRO A 29 -0.43 75.83 -56.98
CA PRO A 29 -0.06 76.85 -57.93
C PRO A 29 -1.27 77.77 -58.09
N GLU A 30 -1.43 78.72 -57.17
CA GLU A 30 -1.99 80.01 -57.56
C GLU A 30 -0.86 80.75 -58.29
N GLY A 31 -0.87 80.67 -59.61
CA GLY A 31 0.18 81.21 -60.43
C GLY A 31 -0.08 80.91 -61.90
N THR A 32 -0.88 81.76 -62.53
CA THR A 32 -1.05 81.85 -63.98
C THR A 32 0.31 82.09 -64.64
N LEU A 33 1.00 81.02 -65.07
CA LEU A 33 2.02 81.12 -66.09
C LEU A 33 1.32 81.08 -67.44
N ALA A 34 0.88 82.26 -67.90
CA ALA A 34 0.56 82.49 -69.30
C ALA A 34 1.86 82.44 -70.11
N GLY A 35 2.32 81.22 -70.39
CA GLY A 35 3.27 80.94 -71.46
C GLY A 35 2.53 80.97 -72.80
N ASP A 36 3.21 81.48 -73.83
CA ASP A 36 2.71 81.50 -75.20
C ASP A 36 2.20 80.10 -75.61
N PRO A 37 0.90 79.91 -75.92
CA PRO A 37 0.31 78.59 -76.17
C PRO A 37 0.92 77.85 -77.37
N ALA A 38 1.79 78.53 -78.14
CA ALA A 38 2.57 77.94 -79.21
C ALA A 38 3.75 77.05 -78.75
N HIS A 39 4.24 77.17 -77.50
CA HIS A 39 5.50 76.52 -77.07
C HIS A 39 5.42 75.55 -75.86
N ASP A 40 4.25 75.37 -75.24
CA ASP A 40 4.10 74.42 -74.12
C ASP A 40 4.14 72.96 -74.61
N PRO A 41 4.81 72.00 -73.91
CA PRO A 41 4.90 70.60 -74.32
C PRO A 41 3.51 69.99 -74.53
N ALA A 42 3.40 69.02 -75.44
CA ALA A 42 2.12 68.39 -75.71
C ALA A 42 1.61 67.53 -74.55
N GLU A 43 2.49 67.13 -73.64
CA GLU A 43 2.26 66.19 -72.56
C GLU A 43 1.70 66.84 -71.30
N ALA A 44 2.04 68.12 -71.04
CA ALA A 44 1.71 68.86 -69.80
C ALA A 44 0.24 68.75 -69.36
N PRO A 45 -0.78 69.00 -70.23
CA PRO A 45 -2.18 68.90 -69.81
C PRO A 45 -2.60 67.47 -69.45
N PHE A 46 -1.98 66.45 -70.06
CA PHE A 46 -2.31 65.05 -69.81
C PHE A 46 -1.66 64.50 -68.53
N LEU A 47 -0.47 65.00 -68.16
CA LEU A 47 0.17 64.67 -66.88
C LEU A 47 -0.67 65.15 -65.68
N GLY A 48 -1.29 66.33 -65.78
CA GLY A 48 -2.23 66.81 -64.77
C GLY A 48 -3.46 65.90 -64.62
N LEU A 49 -4.05 65.47 -65.74
CA LEU A 49 -5.18 64.54 -65.75
C LEU A 49 -4.84 63.16 -65.17
N LEU A 50 -3.61 62.67 -65.40
CA LEU A 50 -3.11 61.43 -64.82
C LEU A 50 -2.94 61.55 -63.29
N ALA A 51 -2.41 62.67 -62.82
CA ALA A 51 -2.19 62.91 -61.39
C ALA A 51 -3.52 62.99 -60.60
N THR A 52 -4.57 63.58 -61.20
CA THR A 52 -5.89 63.69 -60.57
C THR A 52 -6.78 62.45 -60.76
N GLY A 53 -6.35 61.48 -61.58
CA GLY A 53 -7.17 60.30 -61.90
C GLY A 53 -8.45 60.64 -62.68
N ALA A 54 -8.38 61.59 -63.61
CA ALA A 54 -9.54 62.05 -64.39
C ALA A 54 -10.14 60.94 -65.29
N ALA A 55 -11.42 61.08 -65.65
CA ALA A 55 -12.13 60.12 -66.51
C ALA A 55 -11.59 60.12 -67.96
N ALA A 56 -11.78 59.02 -68.69
CA ALA A 56 -11.24 58.83 -70.06
C ALA A 56 -11.62 59.95 -71.02
N GLU A 57 -12.88 60.37 -70.92
CA GLU A 57 -13.50 61.39 -71.76
C GLU A 57 -12.83 62.76 -71.57
N GLU A 58 -12.25 63.02 -70.40
CA GLU A 58 -11.57 64.29 -70.12
C GLU A 58 -10.25 64.44 -70.86
N TYR A 59 -9.64 63.32 -71.28
CA TYR A 59 -8.42 63.33 -72.08
C TYR A 59 -8.66 63.81 -73.52
N GLU A 60 -9.90 63.96 -73.99
CA GLU A 60 -10.18 64.60 -75.28
C GLU A 60 -10.18 66.15 -75.20
N ARG A 61 -10.45 66.71 -74.01
CA ARG A 61 -10.62 68.16 -73.82
C ARG A 61 -9.39 68.98 -74.26
N PRO A 62 -8.14 68.59 -73.97
CA PRO A 62 -6.96 69.36 -74.41
C PRO A 62 -6.82 69.42 -75.94
N VAL A 63 -7.14 68.32 -76.65
CA VAL A 63 -7.08 68.25 -78.13
C VAL A 63 -8.18 69.13 -78.74
N LEU A 64 -9.40 69.04 -78.22
CA LEU A 64 -10.54 69.83 -78.70
C LEU A 64 -10.35 71.33 -78.50
N ARG A 65 -9.81 71.75 -77.35
CA ARG A 65 -9.49 73.18 -77.08
C ARG A 65 -8.42 73.70 -78.03
N ALA A 66 -7.36 72.93 -78.28
CA ALA A 66 -6.31 73.33 -79.22
C ALA A 66 -6.83 73.45 -80.66
N ARG A 67 -7.74 72.56 -81.07
CA ARG A 67 -8.40 72.62 -82.38
C ARG A 67 -9.28 73.86 -82.52
N ALA A 68 -10.07 74.19 -81.49
CA ALA A 68 -10.91 75.39 -81.47
C ALA A 68 -10.09 76.70 -81.46
N GLY A 69 -8.89 76.68 -80.87
CA GLY A 69 -7.96 77.81 -80.82
C GLY A 69 -7.09 77.99 -82.07
N GLY A 70 -7.29 77.23 -83.15
CA GLY A 70 -6.55 77.38 -84.41
C GLY A 70 -5.12 76.81 -84.40
N ALA A 71 -4.81 75.84 -83.55
CA ALA A 71 -3.48 75.24 -83.46
C ALA A 71 -3.02 74.58 -84.78
N THR A 72 -1.71 74.59 -85.03
CA THR A 72 -1.12 74.00 -86.23
C THR A 72 -1.31 72.48 -86.28
N ALA A 73 -1.32 71.90 -87.48
CA ALA A 73 -1.46 70.45 -87.68
C ALA A 73 -0.39 69.64 -86.91
N GLY A 74 0.85 70.15 -86.83
CA GLY A 74 1.93 69.53 -86.05
C GLY A 74 1.65 69.49 -84.55
N ARG A 75 1.08 70.58 -83.98
CA ARG A 75 0.71 70.66 -82.56
C ARG A 75 -0.46 69.73 -82.23
N LEU A 76 -1.46 69.65 -83.10
CA LEU A 76 -2.60 68.73 -82.94
C LEU A 76 -2.15 67.27 -83.00
N ALA A 77 -1.27 66.90 -83.93
CA ALA A 77 -0.71 65.56 -84.00
C ALA A 77 0.13 65.19 -82.77
N ALA A 78 0.86 66.16 -82.20
CA ALA A 78 1.59 65.95 -80.95
C ALA A 78 0.65 65.73 -79.74
N LEU A 79 -0.45 66.50 -79.64
CA LEU A 79 -1.47 66.31 -78.59
C LEU A 79 -2.18 64.97 -78.71
N GLU A 80 -2.52 64.53 -79.92
CA GLU A 80 -3.13 63.22 -80.15
C GLU A 80 -2.20 62.08 -79.72
N ARG A 81 -0.90 62.15 -80.04
CA ARG A 81 0.09 61.17 -79.57
C ARG A 81 0.23 61.18 -78.05
N ALA A 82 0.30 62.36 -77.43
CA ALA A 82 0.40 62.50 -75.98
C ALA A 82 -0.86 61.97 -75.26
N LYS A 83 -2.06 62.23 -75.81
CA LYS A 83 -3.33 61.67 -75.33
C LYS A 83 -3.31 60.14 -75.33
N LEU A 84 -2.94 59.52 -76.45
CA LEU A 84 -2.90 58.06 -76.57
C LEU A 84 -1.90 57.44 -75.60
N LEU A 85 -0.73 58.05 -75.41
CA LEU A 85 0.25 57.60 -74.42
C LEU A 85 -0.28 57.75 -72.99
N ALA A 86 -0.92 58.87 -72.65
CA ALA A 86 -1.48 59.10 -71.33
C ALA A 86 -2.63 58.12 -71.02
N LEU A 87 -3.52 57.84 -71.99
CA LEU A 87 -4.56 56.83 -71.83
C LEU A 87 -3.98 55.42 -71.62
N ARG A 88 -2.88 55.08 -72.28
CA ARG A 88 -2.16 53.81 -72.05
C ARG A 88 -1.56 53.74 -70.64
N VAL A 89 -0.93 54.80 -70.17
CA VAL A 89 -0.37 54.87 -68.79
C VAL A 89 -1.49 54.77 -67.76
N ARG A 90 -2.62 55.43 -67.99
CA ARG A 90 -3.79 55.32 -67.10
C ARG A 90 -4.30 53.89 -67.01
N ALA A 91 -4.48 53.21 -68.15
CA ALA A 91 -4.92 51.82 -68.16
C ALA A 91 -3.98 50.91 -67.35
N GLU A 92 -2.66 51.08 -67.50
CA GLU A 92 -1.67 50.33 -66.71
C GLU A 92 -1.74 50.64 -65.20
N LEU A 93 -1.96 51.91 -64.83
CA LEU A 93 -2.11 52.31 -63.42
C LEU A 93 -3.42 51.78 -62.81
N GLU A 94 -4.51 51.80 -63.56
CA GLU A 94 -5.80 51.21 -63.15
C GLU A 94 -5.66 49.69 -62.94
N ASP A 95 -4.98 49.00 -63.86
CA ASP A 95 -4.69 47.56 -63.74
C ASP A 95 -3.78 47.23 -62.55
N ARG A 96 -2.81 48.09 -62.22
CA ARG A 96 -1.96 47.92 -61.02
C ARG A 96 -2.76 48.14 -59.74
N ARG A 97 -3.55 49.21 -59.66
CA ARG A 97 -4.41 49.49 -58.49
C ARG A 97 -5.42 48.36 -58.27
N ARG A 98 -6.01 47.81 -59.34
CA ARG A 98 -6.91 46.66 -59.27
C ARG A 98 -6.19 45.43 -58.68
N ARG A 99 -5.00 45.09 -59.19
CA ARG A 99 -4.18 43.99 -58.67
C ARG A 99 -3.76 44.18 -57.20
N GLU A 100 -3.40 45.39 -56.82
CA GLU A 100 -3.03 45.72 -55.44
C GLU A 100 -4.22 45.58 -54.47
N ALA A 101 -5.41 46.02 -54.89
CA ALA A 101 -6.64 45.84 -54.14
C ALA A 101 -7.02 44.35 -54.00
N GLU A 102 -6.90 43.57 -55.08
CA GLU A 102 -7.14 42.12 -55.07
C GLU A 102 -6.18 41.39 -54.12
N LEU A 103 -4.88 41.68 -54.17
CA LEU A 103 -3.88 41.09 -53.27
C LEU A 103 -4.14 41.49 -51.81
N SER A 104 -4.43 42.76 -51.55
CA SER A 104 -4.77 43.24 -50.20
C SER A 104 -5.99 42.52 -49.63
N ALA A 105 -7.00 42.28 -50.48
CA ALA A 105 -8.20 41.56 -50.09
C ALA A 105 -7.91 40.07 -49.80
N LEU A 106 -7.02 39.43 -50.55
CA LEU A 106 -6.55 38.06 -50.28
C LEU A 106 -5.76 37.95 -48.95
N TYR A 107 -4.86 38.89 -48.66
CA TYR A 107 -4.10 38.91 -47.40
C TYR A 107 -4.99 39.10 -46.17
N ALA A 108 -5.94 40.04 -46.24
CA ALA A 108 -6.94 40.22 -45.18
C ALA A 108 -7.72 38.92 -44.93
N THR A 109 -8.01 38.16 -45.99
CA THR A 109 -8.73 36.90 -45.89
C THR A 109 -7.92 35.81 -45.20
N ALA A 110 -6.63 35.66 -45.55
CA ALA A 110 -5.76 34.72 -44.87
C ALA A 110 -5.65 35.02 -43.36
N HIS A 111 -5.57 36.31 -43.02
CA HIS A 111 -5.49 36.76 -41.62
C HIS A 111 -6.79 36.48 -40.84
N ASP A 112 -7.95 36.83 -41.41
CA ASP A 112 -9.25 36.61 -40.78
C ASP A 112 -9.52 35.11 -40.56
N LEU A 113 -9.15 34.26 -41.52
CA LEU A 113 -9.33 32.82 -41.41
C LEU A 113 -8.39 32.18 -40.39
N ALA A 114 -7.14 32.65 -40.28
CA ALA A 114 -6.16 32.13 -39.32
C ALA A 114 -6.56 32.38 -37.85
N GLY A 115 -7.37 33.42 -37.58
CA GLY A 115 -7.86 33.73 -36.24
C GLY A 115 -9.02 32.83 -35.77
N LEU A 116 -9.68 32.12 -36.69
CA LEU A 116 -10.86 31.31 -36.40
C LEU A 116 -10.45 29.89 -36.01
N ARG A 117 -11.01 29.41 -34.90
CA ARG A 117 -10.70 28.09 -34.32
C ARG A 117 -11.85 27.08 -34.43
N ASP A 118 -13.01 27.53 -34.89
CA ASP A 118 -14.21 26.73 -35.05
C ASP A 118 -14.47 26.51 -36.55
N LEU A 119 -14.62 25.24 -36.95
CA LEU A 119 -14.79 24.87 -38.35
C LEU A 119 -16.01 25.57 -38.98
N ASP A 120 -17.11 25.68 -38.26
CA ASP A 120 -18.34 26.29 -38.78
C ASP A 120 -18.21 27.81 -38.94
N ALA A 121 -17.47 28.46 -38.06
CA ALA A 121 -17.10 29.87 -38.22
C ALA A 121 -16.16 30.07 -39.42
N VAL A 122 -15.16 29.21 -39.60
CA VAL A 122 -14.21 29.23 -40.74
C VAL A 122 -14.96 29.09 -42.06
N LEU A 123 -15.80 28.06 -42.20
CA LEU A 123 -16.56 27.79 -43.42
C LEU A 123 -17.50 28.95 -43.78
N ARG A 124 -18.21 29.53 -42.81
CA ARG A 124 -19.06 30.73 -43.02
C ARG A 124 -18.25 31.95 -43.42
N ALA A 125 -17.06 32.14 -42.85
CA ALA A 125 -16.17 33.24 -43.24
C ALA A 125 -15.68 33.08 -44.68
N ILE A 126 -15.27 31.87 -45.09
CA ILE A 126 -14.82 31.55 -46.45
C ILE A 126 -15.89 31.92 -47.47
N VAL A 127 -17.12 31.45 -47.30
CA VAL A 127 -18.19 31.63 -48.28
C VAL A 127 -18.63 33.11 -48.36
N ARG A 128 -18.81 33.79 -47.22
CA ARG A 128 -19.11 35.23 -47.19
C ARG A 128 -18.06 36.07 -47.90
N ARG A 129 -16.78 35.71 -47.69
CA ARG A 129 -15.66 36.41 -48.31
C ARG A 129 -15.59 36.15 -49.80
N ALA A 130 -15.84 34.92 -50.26
CA ALA A 130 -15.93 34.58 -51.67
C ALA A 130 -17.00 35.43 -52.39
N ARG A 131 -18.19 35.54 -51.78
CA ARG A 131 -19.29 36.38 -52.30
C ARG A 131 -18.87 37.84 -52.42
N SER A 132 -18.26 38.38 -51.36
CA SER A 132 -17.82 39.78 -51.33
C SER A 132 -16.65 40.08 -52.27
N LEU A 133 -15.70 39.15 -52.44
CA LEU A 133 -14.52 39.33 -53.30
C LEU A 133 -14.90 39.39 -54.78
N LEU A 134 -15.85 38.56 -55.21
CA LEU A 134 -16.29 38.50 -56.60
C LEU A 134 -17.51 39.39 -56.90
N GLY A 135 -18.17 39.92 -55.87
CA GLY A 135 -19.41 40.67 -56.03
C GLY A 135 -20.50 39.83 -56.72
N THR A 136 -20.66 38.58 -56.29
CA THR A 136 -21.73 37.68 -56.76
C THR A 136 -22.93 37.70 -55.82
N GLU A 137 -24.10 37.30 -56.30
CA GLU A 137 -25.31 37.19 -55.48
C GLU A 137 -25.27 36.02 -54.50
N VAL A 138 -24.62 34.92 -54.90
CA VAL A 138 -24.53 33.69 -54.09
C VAL A 138 -23.08 33.20 -54.08
N ALA A 139 -22.66 32.68 -52.93
CA ALA A 139 -21.49 31.83 -52.83
C ALA A 139 -21.84 30.61 -51.98
N TYR A 140 -21.19 29.49 -52.23
CA TYR A 140 -21.43 28.27 -51.48
C TYR A 140 -20.22 27.33 -51.53
N LEU A 141 -20.18 26.39 -50.60
CA LEU A 141 -19.07 25.45 -50.47
C LEU A 141 -19.62 24.05 -50.22
N THR A 142 -19.09 23.09 -50.97
CA THR A 142 -19.30 21.66 -50.75
C THR A 142 -18.05 21.05 -50.14
N LEU A 143 -18.24 20.04 -49.28
CA LEU A 143 -17.16 19.19 -48.78
C LEU A 143 -17.35 17.78 -49.31
N ASN A 144 -16.24 17.07 -49.47
CA ASN A 144 -16.25 15.67 -49.88
C ASN A 144 -16.63 14.79 -48.69
N ASP A 145 -17.43 13.76 -48.95
CA ASP A 145 -17.74 12.69 -48.01
C ASP A 145 -17.09 11.39 -48.52
N PRO A 146 -15.91 11.01 -47.99
CA PRO A 146 -15.21 9.81 -48.44
C PRO A 146 -16.01 8.52 -48.20
N SER A 147 -16.92 8.51 -47.23
CA SER A 147 -17.70 7.33 -46.87
C SER A 147 -18.87 7.09 -47.83
N ALA A 148 -19.53 8.18 -48.25
CA ALA A 148 -20.63 8.14 -49.22
C ALA A 148 -20.14 8.21 -50.69
N GLY A 149 -18.89 8.65 -50.92
CA GLY A 149 -18.30 8.77 -52.25
C GLY A 149 -18.84 9.95 -53.07
N ASP A 150 -19.44 10.94 -52.42
CA ASP A 150 -20.06 12.12 -53.04
C ASP A 150 -19.59 13.41 -52.36
N THR A 151 -20.17 14.54 -52.76
CA THR A 151 -19.96 15.85 -52.13
C THR A 151 -21.29 16.38 -51.62
N TYR A 152 -21.28 17.11 -50.51
CA TYR A 152 -22.50 17.66 -49.92
C TYR A 152 -22.37 19.14 -49.64
N MET A 153 -23.50 19.85 -49.75
CA MET A 153 -23.59 21.26 -49.39
C MET A 153 -23.29 21.46 -47.91
N ARG A 154 -22.22 22.19 -47.59
CA ARG A 154 -21.82 22.42 -46.20
C ARG A 154 -22.23 23.80 -45.70
N VAL A 155 -21.96 24.85 -46.48
CA VAL A 155 -22.30 26.24 -46.15
C VAL A 155 -22.65 27.03 -47.41
N THR A 156 -23.65 27.90 -47.29
CA THR A 156 -24.07 28.84 -48.33
C THR A 156 -24.10 30.27 -47.77
N ASP A 157 -23.97 31.26 -48.64
CA ASP A 157 -24.20 32.67 -48.34
C ASP A 157 -24.92 33.34 -49.52
N GLY A 158 -26.06 33.99 -49.25
CA GLY A 158 -26.93 34.59 -50.28
C GLY A 158 -27.94 33.61 -50.94
N SER A 159 -27.96 32.35 -50.51
CA SER A 159 -28.93 31.33 -50.94
C SER A 159 -30.25 31.44 -50.18
N VAL A 160 -31.37 31.23 -50.86
CA VAL A 160 -32.74 31.25 -50.29
C VAL A 160 -33.49 29.92 -50.40
N SER A 161 -33.03 28.99 -51.23
CA SER A 161 -33.65 27.68 -51.44
C SER A 161 -33.17 26.64 -50.42
N ALA A 162 -34.08 26.14 -49.59
CA ALA A 162 -33.78 25.05 -48.65
C ALA A 162 -33.36 23.76 -49.36
N ARG A 163 -33.92 23.49 -50.55
CA ARG A 163 -33.56 22.32 -51.38
C ARG A 163 -32.11 22.43 -51.86
N PHE A 164 -31.69 23.63 -52.28
CA PHE A 164 -30.32 23.89 -52.71
C PHE A 164 -29.32 23.76 -51.55
N GLN A 165 -29.68 24.24 -50.36
CA GLN A 165 -28.84 24.19 -49.15
C GLN A 165 -28.57 22.77 -48.64
N GLN A 166 -29.36 21.77 -49.04
CA GLN A 166 -29.24 20.37 -48.62
C GLN A 166 -28.80 19.43 -49.75
N LEU A 167 -28.39 19.98 -50.89
CA LEU A 167 -28.04 19.21 -52.08
C LEU A 167 -26.77 18.36 -51.86
N ARG A 168 -26.78 17.14 -52.38
CA ARG A 168 -25.61 16.26 -52.53
C ARG A 168 -25.34 16.01 -54.01
N LEU A 169 -24.08 15.96 -54.40
CA LEU A 169 -23.63 15.83 -55.78
C LEU A 169 -22.63 14.67 -55.88
N GLY A 170 -22.91 13.70 -56.75
CA GLY A 170 -21.97 12.62 -57.06
C GLY A 170 -20.71 13.14 -57.75
N MET A 171 -19.61 12.41 -57.63
CA MET A 171 -18.37 12.76 -58.32
C MET A 171 -18.56 12.75 -59.84
N GLY A 172 -18.16 13.83 -60.52
CA GLY A 172 -18.39 14.02 -61.96
C GLY A 172 -19.81 14.43 -62.36
N GLU A 173 -20.74 14.61 -61.42
CA GLU A 173 -22.10 15.11 -61.69
C GLU A 173 -22.21 16.62 -61.43
N GLY A 174 -22.86 17.32 -62.36
CA GLY A 174 -22.93 18.78 -62.38
C GLY A 174 -21.55 19.45 -62.51
N LEU A 175 -21.54 20.78 -62.50
CA LEU A 175 -20.30 21.56 -62.53
C LEU A 175 -19.43 21.30 -61.30
N GLY A 176 -20.05 21.13 -60.13
CA GLY A 176 -19.34 20.87 -58.88
C GLY A 176 -18.64 19.52 -58.81
N GLY A 177 -19.31 18.44 -59.21
CA GLY A 177 -18.70 17.12 -59.27
C GLY A 177 -17.57 17.04 -60.30
N LEU A 178 -17.66 17.79 -61.40
CA LEU A 178 -16.59 17.88 -62.40
C LEU A 178 -15.34 18.58 -61.84
N VAL A 179 -15.51 19.69 -61.11
CA VAL A 179 -14.40 20.36 -60.41
C VAL A 179 -13.75 19.43 -59.39
N ALA A 180 -14.57 18.72 -58.60
CA ALA A 180 -14.07 17.77 -57.61
C ALA A 180 -13.29 16.60 -58.23
N GLN A 181 -13.75 16.07 -59.38
CA GLN A 181 -13.11 14.96 -60.08
C GLN A 181 -11.80 15.36 -60.77
N THR A 182 -11.76 16.55 -61.37
CA THR A 182 -10.63 16.96 -62.23
C THR A 182 -9.60 17.84 -61.52
N ALA A 183 -9.91 18.32 -60.31
CA ALA A 183 -9.10 19.26 -59.55
C ALA A 183 -8.76 20.55 -60.33
N ARG A 184 -9.69 21.01 -61.18
CA ARG A 184 -9.53 22.22 -62.01
C ARG A 184 -10.74 23.16 -61.87
N PRO A 185 -10.54 24.49 -61.98
CA PRO A 185 -11.64 25.44 -62.08
C PRO A 185 -12.54 25.20 -63.30
N TYR A 186 -13.85 25.31 -63.13
CA TYR A 186 -14.83 25.35 -64.22
C TYR A 186 -15.78 26.53 -64.06
N VAL A 187 -16.19 27.10 -65.19
CA VAL A 187 -17.09 28.25 -65.26
C VAL A 187 -18.13 28.04 -66.34
N THR A 188 -19.36 28.44 -66.05
CA THR A 188 -20.48 28.53 -67.00
C THR A 188 -21.12 29.92 -66.89
N ASP A 189 -21.42 30.54 -68.02
CA ASP A 189 -22.18 31.80 -68.12
C ASP A 189 -23.70 31.55 -68.19
N SER A 190 -24.11 30.35 -68.59
CA SER A 190 -25.50 29.88 -68.63
C SER A 190 -25.59 28.37 -68.34
N TYR A 191 -25.84 28.03 -67.07
CA TYR A 191 -25.79 26.65 -66.54
C TYR A 191 -26.63 25.66 -67.36
N PHE A 192 -27.90 25.98 -67.65
CA PHE A 192 -28.82 25.05 -68.34
C PHE A 192 -28.52 24.85 -69.83
N HIS A 193 -27.66 25.69 -70.42
CA HIS A 193 -27.28 25.60 -71.84
C HIS A 193 -25.88 25.03 -72.04
N ASP A 194 -25.20 24.59 -70.97
CA ASP A 194 -23.81 24.18 -71.00
C ASP A 194 -23.65 22.65 -70.97
N GLU A 195 -23.44 22.06 -72.14
CA GLU A 195 -23.32 20.60 -72.30
C GLU A 195 -21.97 20.02 -71.82
N ARG A 196 -21.06 20.84 -71.27
CA ARG A 196 -19.71 20.40 -70.87
C ARG A 196 -19.66 19.55 -69.59
N PHE A 197 -20.76 19.51 -68.82
CA PHE A 197 -20.86 18.71 -67.61
C PHE A 197 -22.17 17.93 -67.56
N ARG A 198 -22.22 16.90 -66.71
CA ARG A 198 -23.37 16.00 -66.64
C ARG A 198 -24.50 16.61 -65.82
N HIS A 199 -25.57 17.01 -66.50
CA HIS A 199 -26.84 17.40 -65.89
C HIS A 199 -27.57 16.22 -65.25
N THR A 200 -28.13 16.43 -64.05
CA THR A 200 -28.95 15.43 -63.35
C THR A 200 -30.18 16.12 -62.75
N HIS A 201 -31.31 15.42 -62.75
CA HIS A 201 -32.59 15.97 -62.27
C HIS A 201 -32.48 16.54 -60.84
N THR A 202 -31.75 15.87 -59.95
CA THR A 202 -31.57 16.30 -58.55
C THR A 202 -30.77 17.61 -58.44
N ILE A 203 -29.69 17.75 -59.21
CA ILE A 203 -28.87 18.97 -59.18
C ILE A 203 -29.59 20.11 -59.89
N ASP A 204 -30.14 19.84 -61.08
CA ASP A 204 -30.77 20.83 -61.93
C ASP A 204 -32.00 21.45 -61.26
N SER A 205 -32.82 20.64 -60.58
CA SER A 205 -33.97 21.17 -59.81
C SER A 205 -33.52 22.06 -58.65
N GLY A 206 -32.42 21.73 -57.96
CA GLY A 206 -31.85 22.58 -56.92
C GLY A 206 -31.31 23.90 -57.46
N VAL A 207 -30.60 23.86 -58.59
CA VAL A 207 -30.06 25.05 -59.29
C VAL A 207 -31.19 25.93 -59.82
N GLN A 208 -32.25 25.33 -60.36
CA GLN A 208 -33.44 26.03 -60.87
C GLN A 208 -34.21 26.72 -59.74
N ASP A 209 -34.43 26.03 -58.62
CA ASP A 209 -35.13 26.59 -57.45
C ASP A 209 -34.39 27.78 -56.84
N GLU A 210 -33.05 27.76 -56.84
CA GLU A 210 -32.24 28.88 -56.36
C GLU A 210 -32.13 30.01 -57.42
N GLY A 211 -32.44 29.70 -58.68
CA GLY A 211 -32.40 30.63 -59.81
C GLY A 211 -31.00 30.93 -60.33
N LEU A 212 -30.03 30.03 -60.14
CA LEU A 212 -28.64 30.28 -60.57
C LEU A 212 -28.50 30.11 -62.08
N VAL A 213 -27.78 31.05 -62.71
CA VAL A 213 -27.54 31.07 -64.16
C VAL A 213 -26.06 30.97 -64.46
N ALA A 214 -25.23 31.85 -63.91
CA ALA A 214 -23.77 31.80 -64.08
C ALA A 214 -23.12 31.21 -62.82
N ILE A 215 -22.21 30.24 -62.99
CA ILE A 215 -21.56 29.53 -61.88
C ILE A 215 -20.06 29.39 -62.16
N LEU A 216 -19.25 29.78 -61.19
CA LEU A 216 -17.82 29.50 -61.12
C LEU A 216 -17.55 28.56 -59.95
N GLY A 217 -16.90 27.42 -60.20
CA GLY A 217 -16.45 26.47 -59.19
C GLY A 217 -14.93 26.29 -59.22
N VAL A 218 -14.30 26.30 -58.05
CA VAL A 218 -12.86 26.05 -57.88
C VAL A 218 -12.60 25.00 -56.80
N PRO A 219 -11.59 24.13 -56.96
CA PRO A 219 -11.32 23.07 -56.00
C PRO A 219 -10.67 23.63 -54.72
N LEU A 220 -11.06 23.09 -53.57
CA LEU A 220 -10.35 23.25 -52.31
C LEU A 220 -9.29 22.16 -52.23
N MET A 221 -8.02 22.53 -52.43
CA MET A 221 -6.90 21.59 -52.53
C MET A 221 -6.16 21.47 -51.19
N LEU A 222 -6.01 20.24 -50.71
CA LEU A 222 -5.12 19.90 -49.60
C LEU A 222 -4.08 18.89 -50.08
N GLY A 223 -2.84 19.34 -50.24
CA GLY A 223 -1.81 18.56 -50.93
C GLY A 223 -2.21 18.25 -52.37
N SER A 224 -2.26 16.97 -52.73
CA SER A 224 -2.75 16.49 -54.04
C SER A 224 -4.25 16.14 -54.05
N GLY A 225 -4.94 16.20 -52.92
CA GLY A 225 -6.35 15.82 -52.79
C GLY A 225 -7.30 17.02 -52.85
N VAL A 226 -8.49 16.80 -53.42
CA VAL A 226 -9.60 17.76 -53.32
C VAL A 226 -10.40 17.43 -52.05
N ILE A 227 -10.58 18.40 -51.16
CA ILE A 227 -11.38 18.24 -49.93
C ILE A 227 -12.80 18.81 -50.07
N GLY A 228 -13.05 19.57 -51.13
CA GLY A 228 -14.34 20.19 -51.41
C GLY A 228 -14.25 21.15 -52.60
N VAL A 229 -15.32 21.88 -52.86
CA VAL A 229 -15.39 22.85 -53.95
C VAL A 229 -16.01 24.15 -53.43
N LEU A 230 -15.38 25.28 -53.79
CA LEU A 230 -15.88 26.62 -53.49
C LEU A 230 -16.50 27.23 -54.75
N PHE A 231 -17.67 27.83 -54.59
CA PHE A 231 -18.45 28.35 -55.69
C PHE A 231 -18.84 29.81 -55.48
N ALA A 232 -18.96 30.50 -56.61
CA ALA A 232 -19.57 31.82 -56.71
C ALA A 232 -20.52 31.83 -57.91
N ALA A 233 -21.73 32.34 -57.70
CA ALA A 233 -22.81 32.24 -58.68
C ALA A 233 -23.70 33.49 -58.71
N ASP A 234 -24.25 33.76 -59.88
CA ASP A 234 -25.22 34.84 -60.12
C ASP A 234 -26.50 34.30 -60.75
N ARG A 235 -27.63 34.97 -60.47
CA ARG A 235 -28.95 34.66 -61.04
C ARG A 235 -29.18 35.27 -62.43
N ARG A 236 -28.13 35.85 -63.01
CA ARG A 236 -28.10 36.43 -64.35
C ARG A 236 -26.88 35.91 -65.10
N GLU A 237 -26.95 35.98 -66.42
CA GLU A 237 -25.79 35.67 -67.26
C GLU A 237 -24.62 36.59 -66.91
N ARG A 238 -23.45 35.97 -66.73
CA ARG A 238 -22.20 36.65 -66.38
C ARG A 238 -21.02 35.87 -66.91
N VAL A 239 -20.12 36.57 -67.58
CA VAL A 239 -18.80 36.03 -67.95
C VAL A 239 -17.83 36.31 -66.80
N PHE A 240 -17.24 35.26 -66.23
CA PHE A 240 -16.16 35.43 -65.25
C PHE A 240 -14.82 35.56 -65.97
N GLU A 241 -14.11 36.65 -65.71
CA GLU A 241 -12.80 36.90 -66.30
C GLU A 241 -11.70 36.04 -65.67
N HIS A 242 -10.58 35.85 -66.38
CA HIS A 242 -9.44 35.08 -65.87
C HIS A 242 -8.93 35.57 -64.50
N GLY A 243 -8.96 36.88 -64.26
CA GLY A 243 -8.60 37.47 -62.96
C GLY A 243 -9.55 37.03 -61.83
N GLN A 244 -10.86 36.96 -62.11
CA GLN A 244 -11.87 36.50 -61.14
C GLN A 244 -11.72 35.00 -60.82
N ILE A 245 -11.43 34.18 -61.84
CA ILE A 245 -11.15 32.75 -61.65
C ILE A 245 -9.90 32.56 -60.77
N ALA A 246 -8.81 33.29 -61.08
CA ALA A 246 -7.57 33.25 -60.30
C ALA A 246 -7.78 33.74 -58.87
N LEU A 247 -8.57 34.79 -58.65
CA LEU A 247 -8.89 35.32 -57.34
C LEU A 247 -9.65 34.31 -56.47
N LEU A 248 -10.67 33.65 -57.02
CA LEU A 248 -11.41 32.63 -56.28
C LEU A 248 -10.55 31.40 -56.00
N ALA A 249 -9.72 30.97 -56.96
CA ALA A 249 -8.79 29.86 -56.77
C ALA A 249 -7.75 30.16 -55.67
N ALA A 250 -7.23 31.39 -55.62
CA ALA A 250 -6.31 31.81 -54.55
C ALA A 250 -7.01 31.82 -53.18
N HIS A 251 -8.26 32.31 -53.12
CA HIS A 251 -9.07 32.25 -51.90
C HIS A 251 -9.36 30.80 -51.47
N ALA A 252 -9.66 29.92 -52.42
CA ALA A 252 -9.88 28.50 -52.18
C ALA A 252 -8.62 27.80 -51.63
N ALA A 253 -7.43 28.17 -52.09
CA ALA A 253 -6.18 27.65 -51.55
C ALA A 253 -6.00 28.03 -50.06
N HIS A 254 -6.28 29.27 -49.67
CA HIS A 254 -6.25 29.69 -48.26
C HIS A 254 -7.35 29.01 -47.43
N ALA A 255 -8.54 28.89 -48.00
CA ALA A 255 -9.67 28.23 -47.38
C ALA A 255 -9.37 26.75 -47.06
N ALA A 256 -8.72 26.03 -47.97
CA ALA A 256 -8.37 24.62 -47.76
C ALA A 256 -7.43 24.43 -46.56
N VAL A 257 -6.40 25.29 -46.44
CA VAL A 257 -5.47 25.28 -45.29
C VAL A 257 -6.19 25.61 -43.98
N ALA A 258 -7.09 26.60 -43.99
CA ALA A 258 -7.85 26.98 -42.81
C ALA A 258 -8.80 25.87 -42.34
N ILE A 259 -9.47 25.19 -43.27
CA ILE A 259 -10.34 24.04 -42.99
C ILE A 259 -9.55 22.89 -42.36
N ASP A 260 -8.39 22.56 -42.92
CA ASP A 260 -7.53 21.50 -42.38
C ASP A 260 -7.04 21.82 -40.96
N THR A 261 -6.59 23.07 -40.75
CA THR A 261 -6.16 23.54 -39.42
C THR A 261 -7.29 23.46 -38.39
N ALA A 262 -8.50 23.87 -38.76
CA ALA A 262 -9.66 23.80 -37.87
C ALA A 262 -10.04 22.35 -37.53
N ASN A 263 -10.00 21.44 -38.50
CA ASN A 263 -10.23 20.01 -38.29
C ASN A 263 -9.18 19.39 -37.35
N LEU A 264 -7.89 19.67 -37.58
CA LEU A 264 -6.80 19.16 -36.75
C LEU A 264 -6.90 19.66 -35.30
N LEU A 265 -7.25 20.93 -35.11
CA LEU A 265 -7.46 21.50 -33.78
C LEU A 265 -8.66 20.88 -33.06
N ALA A 266 -9.74 20.61 -33.78
CA ALA A 266 -10.93 19.95 -33.21
C ALA A 266 -10.61 18.52 -32.76
N GLU A 267 -9.91 17.74 -33.59
CA GLU A 267 -9.50 16.37 -33.26
C GLU A 267 -8.56 16.34 -32.06
N THR A 268 -7.53 17.20 -32.05
CA THR A 268 -6.57 17.27 -30.93
C THR A 268 -7.25 17.57 -29.60
N ARG A 269 -8.23 18.48 -29.57
CA ARG A 269 -8.98 18.81 -28.35
C ARG A 269 -9.84 17.65 -27.87
N LYS A 270 -10.49 16.94 -28.80
CA LYS A 270 -11.27 15.75 -28.48
C LYS A 270 -10.38 14.69 -27.83
N THR A 271 -9.24 14.38 -28.45
CA THR A 271 -8.26 13.43 -27.91
C THR A 271 -7.75 13.86 -26.53
N LEU A 272 -7.47 15.16 -26.33
CA LEU A 272 -7.02 15.67 -25.02
C LEU A 272 -8.09 15.46 -23.94
N THR A 273 -9.35 15.76 -24.25
CA THR A 273 -10.48 15.59 -23.32
C THR A 273 -10.66 14.11 -22.94
N GLU A 274 -10.56 13.20 -23.91
CA GLU A 274 -10.61 11.76 -23.68
C GLU A 274 -9.44 11.27 -22.80
N LEU A 275 -8.24 11.79 -23.03
CA LEU A 275 -7.04 11.45 -22.25
C LEU A 275 -7.12 11.97 -20.81
N GLU A 276 -7.63 13.19 -20.60
CA GLU A 276 -7.85 13.75 -19.28
C GLU A 276 -8.83 12.91 -18.46
N ALA A 277 -9.98 12.54 -19.06
CA ALA A 277 -10.96 11.67 -18.41
C ALA A 277 -10.38 10.28 -18.07
N ALA A 278 -9.60 9.68 -18.98
CA ALA A 278 -8.93 8.41 -18.73
C ALA A 278 -7.90 8.51 -17.59
N ASN A 279 -7.13 9.60 -17.54
CA ASN A 279 -6.17 9.85 -16.48
C ASN A 279 -6.82 10.07 -15.11
N GLU A 280 -7.95 10.76 -15.04
CA GLU A 280 -8.72 10.89 -13.80
C GLU A 280 -9.17 9.52 -13.27
N ILE A 281 -9.72 8.67 -14.14
CA ILE A 281 -10.11 7.29 -13.77
C ILE A 281 -8.91 6.48 -13.26
N ILE A 282 -7.73 6.63 -13.89
CA ILE A 282 -6.51 5.95 -13.44
C ILE A 282 -6.06 6.47 -12.07
N ARG A 283 -6.04 7.80 -11.87
CA ARG A 283 -5.65 8.40 -10.58
C ARG A 283 -6.54 7.95 -9.43
N ASP A 284 -7.85 7.93 -9.62
CA ASP A 284 -8.80 7.47 -8.61
C ASP A 284 -8.58 6.00 -8.23
N ARG A 285 -8.22 5.15 -9.21
CA ARG A 285 -7.92 3.73 -8.96
C ARG A 285 -6.55 3.53 -8.30
N SER A 286 -5.53 4.30 -8.69
CA SER A 286 -4.18 4.17 -8.12
C SER A 286 -4.11 4.59 -6.65
N ALA A 287 -4.82 5.65 -6.25
CA ALA A 287 -4.85 6.13 -4.86
C ALA A 287 -5.43 5.09 -3.87
N VAL A 288 -6.24 4.16 -4.36
CA VAL A 288 -6.77 3.03 -3.58
C VAL A 288 -5.74 1.89 -3.45
N ILE A 289 -4.96 1.65 -4.50
CA ILE A 289 -3.93 0.59 -4.51
C ILE A 289 -2.71 1.00 -3.66
N GLU A 290 -2.27 2.26 -3.73
CA GLU A 290 -1.13 2.77 -2.96
C GLU A 290 -1.37 2.69 -1.45
N ARG A 291 -2.54 3.12 -0.96
CA ARG A 291 -2.89 3.02 0.47
C ARG A 291 -2.82 1.59 1.00
N ALA A 292 -3.29 0.61 0.23
CA ALA A 292 -3.21 -0.79 0.64
C ALA A 292 -1.76 -1.33 0.65
N SER A 293 -0.91 -0.84 -0.25
CA SER A 293 0.52 -1.21 -0.31
C SER A 293 1.31 -0.62 0.86
N ASP A 294 1.12 0.67 1.15
CA ASP A 294 1.82 1.36 2.24
C ASP A 294 1.57 0.70 3.60
N VAL A 295 0.33 0.25 3.84
CA VAL A 295 -0.01 -0.47 5.07
C VAL A 295 0.70 -1.81 5.13
N HIS A 296 0.81 -2.54 4.02
CA HIS A 296 1.54 -3.79 3.98
C HIS A 296 3.03 -3.60 4.29
N ASP A 297 3.65 -2.57 3.72
CA ASP A 297 5.06 -2.27 3.96
C ASP A 297 5.30 -1.87 5.42
N ARG A 298 4.42 -1.04 5.99
CA ARG A 298 4.49 -0.65 7.41
C ARG A 298 4.30 -1.84 8.36
N LEU A 299 3.35 -2.72 8.07
CA LEU A 299 3.14 -3.96 8.84
C LEU A 299 4.33 -4.91 8.74
N THR A 300 4.93 -5.04 7.56
CA THR A 300 6.13 -5.87 7.34
C THR A 300 7.33 -5.31 8.10
N GLU A 301 7.52 -3.99 8.09
CA GLU A 301 8.58 -3.32 8.83
C GLU A 301 8.44 -3.53 10.35
N LEU A 302 7.20 -3.51 10.88
CA LEU A 302 6.95 -3.84 12.28
C LEU A 302 7.41 -5.26 12.63
N VAL A 303 7.12 -6.26 11.77
CA VAL A 303 7.60 -7.64 11.97
C VAL A 303 9.12 -7.69 11.97
N LEU A 304 9.79 -7.02 11.02
CA LEU A 304 11.24 -7.00 10.89
C LEU A 304 11.95 -6.33 12.09
N ARG A 305 11.32 -5.32 12.70
CA ARG A 305 11.81 -4.66 13.92
C ARG A 305 11.54 -5.45 15.21
N GLY A 306 10.84 -6.58 15.12
CA GLY A 306 10.45 -7.39 16.29
C GLY A 306 9.24 -6.84 17.05
N GLY A 307 8.39 -6.06 16.37
CA GLY A 307 7.12 -5.55 16.91
C GLY A 307 6.18 -6.68 17.35
N GLY A 308 5.38 -6.41 18.37
CA GLY A 308 4.36 -7.30 18.88
C GLY A 308 3.00 -7.10 18.22
N VAL A 309 2.05 -7.94 18.64
CA VAL A 309 0.66 -7.89 18.19
C VAL A 309 0.02 -6.52 18.46
N GLN A 310 0.38 -5.88 19.58
CA GLN A 310 -0.12 -4.55 19.93
C GLN A 310 0.37 -3.46 18.98
N ASP A 311 1.59 -3.58 18.46
CA ASP A 311 2.12 -2.62 17.48
C ASP A 311 1.39 -2.73 16.14
N VAL A 312 1.05 -3.96 15.73
CA VAL A 312 0.21 -4.22 14.55
C VAL A 312 -1.18 -3.62 14.73
N ALA A 313 -1.84 -3.87 15.86
CA ALA A 313 -3.15 -3.33 16.16
C ALA A 313 -3.15 -1.79 16.15
N GLY A 314 -2.14 -1.16 16.78
CA GLY A 314 -1.97 0.30 16.78
C GLY A 314 -1.74 0.89 15.38
N ALA A 315 -0.89 0.28 14.55
CA ALA A 315 -0.66 0.76 13.19
C ALA A 315 -1.92 0.69 12.31
N VAL A 316 -2.75 -0.33 12.50
CA VAL A 316 -4.01 -0.49 11.76
C VAL A 316 -5.08 0.47 12.29
N ALA A 317 -5.13 0.68 13.62
CA ALA A 317 -6.00 1.67 14.24
C ALA A 317 -5.77 3.08 13.70
N GLU A 318 -4.51 3.48 13.49
CA GLU A 318 -4.16 4.77 12.86
C GLU A 318 -4.72 4.91 11.44
N VAL A 319 -4.61 3.84 10.64
CA VAL A 319 -5.01 3.83 9.23
C VAL A 319 -6.53 3.79 9.08
N LEU A 320 -7.20 2.96 9.90
CA LEU A 320 -8.66 2.78 9.87
C LEU A 320 -9.41 3.84 10.70
N HIS A 321 -8.69 4.77 11.34
CA HIS A 321 -9.25 5.81 12.21
C HIS A 321 -10.24 5.25 13.26
N GLY A 322 -9.89 4.12 13.87
CA GLY A 322 -10.75 3.41 14.81
C GLY A 322 -9.96 2.61 15.83
N GLU A 323 -10.64 2.07 16.84
CA GLU A 323 -10.02 1.25 17.87
C GLU A 323 -9.92 -0.20 17.38
N VAL A 324 -8.68 -0.68 17.21
CA VAL A 324 -8.38 -2.05 16.82
C VAL A 324 -7.71 -2.75 18.01
N GLU A 325 -8.27 -3.88 18.43
CA GLU A 325 -7.71 -4.69 19.50
C GLU A 325 -7.50 -6.14 19.06
N PHE A 326 -6.48 -6.78 19.63
CA PHE A 326 -6.32 -8.22 19.54
C PHE A 326 -6.99 -8.90 20.72
N THR A 327 -7.84 -9.88 20.43
CA THR A 327 -8.49 -10.71 21.44
C THR A 327 -8.03 -12.16 21.34
N GLU A 328 -7.74 -12.78 22.48
CA GLU A 328 -7.43 -14.21 22.59
C GLU A 328 -8.63 -15.11 22.18
N PRO A 329 -8.42 -16.42 21.95
CA PRO A 329 -9.51 -17.34 21.63
C PRO A 329 -10.57 -17.33 22.74
N GLY A 330 -11.78 -16.87 22.41
CA GLY A 330 -12.91 -16.72 23.34
C GLY A 330 -13.23 -15.28 23.77
N GLY A 331 -12.36 -14.30 23.45
CA GLY A 331 -12.64 -12.87 23.66
C GLY A 331 -13.53 -12.25 22.59
N ALA A 332 -13.52 -12.82 21.38
CA ALA A 332 -14.40 -12.42 20.27
C ALA A 332 -15.63 -13.35 20.17
N PRO A 333 -16.75 -12.86 19.61
CA PRO A 333 -17.95 -13.66 19.34
C PRO A 333 -17.63 -14.89 18.47
N ALA A 334 -17.90 -16.09 19.00
CA ALA A 334 -17.50 -17.35 18.37
C ALA A 334 -18.04 -17.51 16.93
N GLU A 335 -19.29 -17.10 16.70
CA GLU A 335 -19.93 -17.20 15.38
C GLU A 335 -19.29 -16.27 14.33
N ALA A 336 -18.93 -15.05 14.73
CA ALA A 336 -18.20 -14.11 13.86
C ALA A 336 -16.79 -14.63 13.55
N LEU A 337 -16.12 -15.20 14.54
CA LEU A 337 -14.78 -15.77 14.39
C LEU A 337 -14.77 -16.97 13.44
N ASP A 338 -15.74 -17.88 13.57
CA ASP A 338 -15.87 -19.05 12.69
C ASP A 338 -16.21 -18.65 11.26
N ARG A 339 -17.09 -17.67 11.06
CA ARG A 339 -17.40 -17.11 9.73
C ARG A 339 -16.18 -16.47 9.09
N SER A 340 -15.48 -15.59 9.83
CA SER A 340 -14.28 -14.94 9.33
C SER A 340 -13.20 -15.94 8.92
N ARG A 341 -13.01 -17.00 9.71
CA ARG A 341 -12.08 -18.09 9.38
C ARG A 341 -12.51 -18.87 8.14
N ALA A 342 -13.79 -19.21 8.04
CA ALA A 342 -14.31 -20.02 6.93
C ALA A 342 -14.24 -19.27 5.59
N ASP A 343 -14.60 -17.99 5.62
CA ASP A 343 -14.65 -17.14 4.44
C ASP A 343 -13.27 -16.56 4.09
N GLY A 344 -12.35 -16.50 5.06
CA GLY A 344 -11.03 -15.86 4.91
C GLY A 344 -11.10 -14.33 4.88
N HIS A 345 -12.22 -13.75 5.34
CA HIS A 345 -12.53 -12.33 5.26
C HIS A 345 -12.86 -11.75 6.63
N ALA A 346 -12.66 -10.44 6.81
CA ALA A 346 -13.19 -9.76 7.97
C ALA A 346 -14.71 -9.71 7.87
N VAL A 347 -15.40 -10.07 8.95
CA VAL A 347 -16.86 -10.12 8.98
C VAL A 347 -17.43 -9.12 9.96
N ARG A 348 -18.59 -8.57 9.61
CA ARG A 348 -19.33 -7.69 10.49
C ARG A 348 -20.07 -8.48 11.58
N ASP A 349 -19.97 -7.99 12.80
CA ASP A 349 -20.76 -8.40 13.95
C ASP A 349 -21.31 -7.16 14.69
N GLY A 350 -22.60 -6.87 14.52
CA GLY A 350 -23.22 -5.65 15.06
C GLY A 350 -22.60 -4.36 14.49
N ALA A 351 -21.91 -3.61 15.35
CA ALA A 351 -21.18 -2.38 14.99
C ALA A 351 -19.67 -2.60 14.81
N ASP A 352 -19.20 -3.83 15.00
CA ASP A 352 -17.78 -4.16 14.99
C ASP A 352 -17.42 -5.05 13.80
N TRP A 353 -16.14 -5.08 13.46
CA TRP A 353 -15.58 -5.96 12.43
C TRP A 353 -14.55 -6.90 13.03
N VAL A 354 -14.68 -8.18 12.71
CA VAL A 354 -13.86 -9.25 13.27
C VAL A 354 -13.08 -9.92 12.14
N ALA A 355 -11.76 -9.94 12.27
CA ALA A 355 -10.86 -10.69 11.39
C ALA A 355 -10.17 -11.81 12.18
N ALA A 356 -10.38 -13.06 11.77
CA ALA A 356 -9.82 -14.22 12.42
C ALA A 356 -8.29 -14.26 12.27
N VAL A 357 -7.60 -14.44 13.39
CA VAL A 357 -6.15 -14.68 13.43
C VAL A 357 -5.95 -16.18 13.63
N GLY A 358 -5.64 -16.89 12.54
CA GLY A 358 -5.45 -18.34 12.56
C GLY A 358 -4.20 -18.82 11.81
N ALA A 359 -3.75 -20.02 12.14
CA ALA A 359 -2.66 -20.72 11.48
C ALA A 359 -2.96 -22.23 11.36
N GLY A 360 -2.87 -22.80 10.15
CA GLY A 360 -3.02 -24.25 9.96
C GLY A 360 -4.34 -24.87 10.42
N GLY A 361 -5.43 -24.09 10.47
CA GLY A 361 -6.75 -24.52 10.93
C GLY A 361 -7.04 -24.23 12.41
N GLU A 362 -6.02 -23.87 13.20
CA GLU A 362 -6.14 -23.43 14.59
C GLU A 362 -6.41 -21.92 14.65
N VAL A 363 -7.30 -21.51 15.57
CA VAL A 363 -7.58 -20.09 15.83
C VAL A 363 -6.70 -19.62 16.98
N LEU A 364 -5.83 -18.65 16.70
CA LEU A 364 -4.93 -18.04 17.68
C LEU A 364 -5.55 -16.81 18.35
N GLY A 365 -6.59 -16.23 17.75
CA GLY A 365 -7.33 -15.08 18.28
C GLY A 365 -8.11 -14.36 17.18
N ALA A 366 -8.39 -13.07 17.40
CA ALA A 366 -9.03 -12.19 16.42
C ALA A 366 -8.50 -10.77 16.53
N LEU A 367 -8.50 -10.04 15.42
CA LEU A 367 -8.46 -8.57 15.43
C LEU A 367 -9.89 -8.04 15.36
N VAL A 368 -10.25 -7.15 16.27
CA VAL A 368 -11.59 -6.55 16.34
C VAL A 368 -11.46 -5.04 16.17
N LEU A 369 -12.12 -4.50 15.15
CA LEU A 369 -12.28 -3.07 14.95
C LEU A 369 -13.64 -2.64 15.51
N ARG A 370 -13.61 -1.72 16.48
CA ARG A 370 -14.80 -1.29 17.22
C ARG A 370 -15.50 -0.09 16.57
N GLY A 371 -16.84 -0.07 16.65
CA GLY A 371 -17.67 1.12 16.39
C GLY A 371 -17.73 1.57 14.93
N HIS A 372 -17.49 0.67 13.97
CA HIS A 372 -17.50 0.93 12.54
C HIS A 372 -18.69 0.22 11.85
N PRO A 373 -19.81 0.92 11.58
CA PRO A 373 -21.01 0.30 11.02
C PRO A 373 -20.86 -0.14 9.55
N ALA A 374 -19.90 0.41 8.83
CA ALA A 374 -19.54 0.02 7.47
C ALA A 374 -18.03 0.21 7.27
N LEU A 375 -17.38 -0.76 6.62
CA LEU A 375 -16.00 -0.66 6.15
C LEU A 375 -16.00 -0.69 4.63
N ASP A 376 -15.16 0.13 4.01
CA ASP A 376 -14.95 0.01 2.58
C ASP A 376 -14.10 -1.26 2.26
N PRO A 377 -14.11 -1.75 1.00
CA PRO A 377 -13.38 -2.98 0.65
C PRO A 377 -11.85 -2.91 0.79
N VAL A 378 -11.27 -1.72 0.96
CA VAL A 378 -9.83 -1.46 1.09
C VAL A 378 -9.45 -1.53 2.56
N ASP A 379 -10.25 -0.90 3.40
CA ASP A 379 -10.15 -0.94 4.85
C ASP A 379 -10.41 -2.35 5.38
N GLN A 380 -11.38 -3.06 4.78
CA GLN A 380 -11.64 -4.47 5.12
C GLN A 380 -10.42 -5.33 4.82
N ARG A 381 -9.82 -5.16 3.63
CA ARG A 381 -8.58 -5.85 3.25
C ARG A 381 -7.40 -5.46 4.12
N THR A 382 -7.37 -4.23 4.63
CA THR A 382 -6.33 -3.77 5.56
C THR A 382 -6.42 -4.53 6.89
N LEU A 383 -7.63 -4.67 7.44
CA LEU A 383 -7.86 -5.47 8.64
C LEU A 383 -7.53 -6.96 8.43
N GLU A 384 -7.90 -7.53 7.27
CA GLU A 384 -7.57 -8.92 6.89
C GLU A 384 -6.05 -9.15 6.79
N ARG A 385 -5.32 -8.24 6.15
CA ARG A 385 -3.85 -8.30 6.05
C ARG A 385 -3.20 -8.20 7.42
N ALA A 386 -3.69 -7.32 8.28
CA ALA A 386 -3.23 -7.22 9.66
C ALA A 386 -3.43 -8.51 10.44
N ALA A 387 -4.57 -9.18 10.26
CA ALA A 387 -4.85 -10.46 10.90
C ALA A 387 -3.86 -11.54 10.43
N MET A 388 -3.55 -11.59 9.13
CA MET A 388 -2.55 -12.50 8.58
C MET A 388 -1.14 -12.23 9.13
N VAL A 389 -0.71 -10.96 9.21
CA VAL A 389 0.58 -10.59 9.81
C VAL A 389 0.62 -10.96 11.30
N THR A 390 -0.48 -10.76 12.01
CA THR A 390 -0.62 -11.15 13.41
C THR A 390 -0.52 -12.66 13.59
N SER A 391 -1.10 -13.46 12.68
CA SER A 391 -0.96 -14.92 12.67
C SER A 391 0.50 -15.35 12.53
N LEU A 392 1.26 -14.71 11.63
CA LEU A 392 2.68 -14.99 11.44
C LEU A 392 3.50 -14.63 12.67
N LEU A 393 3.23 -13.50 13.31
CA LEU A 393 3.89 -13.08 14.55
C LEU A 393 3.65 -14.08 15.69
N LEU A 394 2.40 -14.51 15.88
CA LEU A 394 2.05 -15.48 16.92
C LEU A 394 2.66 -16.86 16.64
N LEU A 395 2.68 -17.30 15.38
CA LEU A 395 3.32 -18.56 14.99
C LEU A 395 4.85 -18.50 15.17
N ALA A 396 5.49 -17.39 14.82
CA ALA A 396 6.93 -17.18 15.04
C ALA A 396 7.27 -17.19 16.54
N ARG A 397 6.46 -16.54 17.38
CA ARG A 397 6.64 -16.57 18.84
C ARG A 397 6.46 -17.97 19.43
N ARG A 398 5.44 -18.71 18.97
CA ARG A 398 5.20 -20.10 19.41
C ARG A 398 6.36 -21.01 19.03
N THR A 399 6.82 -20.95 17.78
CA THR A 399 7.94 -21.77 17.31
C THR A 399 9.26 -21.43 18.00
N ALA A 400 9.52 -20.15 18.29
CA ALA A 400 10.66 -19.71 19.09
C ALA A 400 10.58 -20.26 20.53
N GLY A 401 9.43 -20.15 21.19
CA GLY A 401 9.21 -20.69 22.53
C GLY A 401 9.37 -22.21 22.59
N GLU A 402 8.82 -22.96 21.63
CA GLU A 402 8.98 -24.41 21.54
C GLU A 402 10.45 -24.82 21.31
N ALA A 403 11.18 -24.07 20.47
CA ALA A 403 12.61 -24.29 20.26
C ALA A 403 13.43 -24.01 21.53
N GLU A 404 13.12 -22.93 22.25
CA GLU A 404 13.76 -22.60 23.52
C GLU A 404 13.52 -23.70 24.59
N GLN A 405 12.29 -24.20 24.70
CA GLN A 405 11.98 -25.32 25.60
C GLN A 405 12.69 -26.60 25.19
N ARG A 406 12.88 -26.85 23.89
CA ARG A 406 13.67 -27.99 23.40
C ARG A 406 15.14 -27.87 23.84
N VAL A 407 15.73 -26.68 23.74
CA VAL A 407 17.10 -26.41 24.20
C VAL A 407 17.22 -26.61 25.73
N ARG A 408 16.22 -26.16 26.52
CA ARG A 408 16.17 -26.43 27.97
C ARG A 408 16.13 -27.93 28.28
N GLY A 409 15.30 -28.68 27.55
CA GLY A 409 15.18 -30.13 27.71
C GLY A 409 16.47 -30.88 27.39
N GLU A 410 17.12 -30.55 26.25
CA GLU A 410 18.41 -31.14 25.86
C GLU A 410 19.51 -30.84 26.89
N LEU A 411 19.53 -29.65 27.47
CA LEU A 411 20.48 -29.31 28.53
C LEU A 411 20.29 -30.17 29.79
N LEU A 412 19.03 -30.38 30.21
CA LEU A 412 18.75 -31.27 31.34
C LEU A 412 19.07 -32.73 31.00
N ASP A 413 18.78 -33.18 29.78
CA ASP A 413 19.15 -34.53 29.34
C ASP A 413 20.68 -34.72 29.32
N ASP A 414 21.46 -33.72 28.93
CA ASP A 414 22.93 -33.77 29.04
C ASP A 414 23.39 -33.91 30.49
N LEU A 415 22.79 -33.15 31.42
CA LEU A 415 23.10 -33.26 32.86
C LEU A 415 22.73 -34.64 33.43
N LEU A 416 21.67 -35.27 32.93
CA LEU A 416 21.21 -36.58 33.39
C LEU A 416 21.97 -37.77 32.77
N ASN A 417 22.55 -37.61 31.57
CA ASN A 417 23.17 -38.70 30.80
C ASN A 417 24.69 -38.69 30.78
N ALA A 418 25.33 -37.53 30.91
CA ALA A 418 26.74 -37.38 30.60
C ALA A 418 27.49 -36.70 31.76
N ALA A 419 27.99 -37.53 32.68
CA ALA A 419 28.76 -37.10 33.84
C ALA A 419 30.04 -36.31 33.48
N ASP A 420 30.61 -36.56 32.29
CA ASP A 420 31.90 -35.98 31.84
C ASP A 420 31.76 -34.71 30.99
N ARG A 421 30.58 -34.08 30.96
CA ARG A 421 30.38 -32.83 30.21
C ARG A 421 31.19 -31.68 30.82
N ASP A 422 31.82 -30.88 29.96
CA ASP A 422 32.58 -29.70 30.39
C ASP A 422 31.67 -28.72 31.17
N PRO A 423 31.96 -28.44 32.46
CA PRO A 423 31.22 -27.49 33.28
C PRO A 423 31.10 -26.08 32.66
N ARG A 424 32.09 -25.64 31.86
CA ARG A 424 32.04 -24.32 31.21
C ARG A 424 30.94 -24.27 30.15
N LEU A 425 30.85 -25.30 29.31
CA LEU A 425 29.82 -25.39 28.27
C LEU A 425 28.41 -25.47 28.86
N LEU A 426 28.25 -26.18 29.98
CA LEU A 426 26.99 -26.26 30.70
C LEU A 426 26.55 -24.89 31.24
N ARG A 427 27.46 -24.11 31.83
CA ARG A 427 27.18 -22.74 32.29
C ARG A 427 26.79 -21.81 31.15
N GLU A 428 27.51 -21.85 30.04
CA GLU A 428 27.19 -21.02 28.88
C GLU A 428 25.80 -21.32 28.32
N ARG A 429 25.44 -22.60 28.22
CA ARG A 429 24.11 -23.03 27.76
C ARG A 429 23.02 -22.67 28.77
N ALA A 430 23.28 -22.82 30.07
CA ALA A 430 22.34 -22.44 31.12
C ALA A 430 22.06 -20.94 31.13
N ALA A 431 23.10 -20.11 30.99
CA ALA A 431 22.98 -18.66 30.92
C ALA A 431 22.11 -18.20 29.74
N ARG A 432 22.22 -18.86 28.57
CA ARG A 432 21.37 -18.58 27.38
C ARG A 432 19.89 -18.85 27.59
N VAL A 433 19.54 -19.76 28.50
CA VAL A 433 18.15 -20.08 28.85
C VAL A 433 17.71 -19.49 30.19
N GLY A 434 18.54 -18.61 30.78
CA GLY A 434 18.24 -17.92 32.04
C GLY A 434 18.25 -18.78 33.29
N ALA A 435 18.91 -19.96 33.25
CA ALA A 435 19.10 -20.84 34.40
C ALA A 435 20.49 -20.64 35.01
N ASP A 436 20.58 -20.68 36.34
CA ASP A 436 21.86 -20.54 37.08
C ASP A 436 22.26 -21.89 37.68
N LEU A 437 23.06 -22.67 36.98
CA LEU A 437 23.48 -24.01 37.43
C LEU A 437 24.63 -24.00 38.47
N ASP A 438 25.04 -22.84 38.99
CA ASP A 438 25.98 -22.76 40.12
C ASP A 438 25.24 -22.54 41.46
N ALA A 439 23.94 -22.22 41.43
CA ALA A 439 23.08 -22.18 42.62
C ALA A 439 22.56 -23.58 43.03
N PRO A 440 22.12 -23.76 44.29
CA PRO A 440 21.48 -25.00 44.73
C PRO A 440 20.20 -25.29 43.96
N HIS A 441 20.02 -26.54 43.52
CA HIS A 441 18.82 -27.01 42.81
C HIS A 441 18.25 -28.28 43.44
N VAL A 442 16.98 -28.56 43.20
CA VAL A 442 16.35 -29.86 43.50
C VAL A 442 15.95 -30.54 42.20
N VAL A 443 16.17 -31.86 42.14
CA VAL A 443 15.63 -32.70 41.06
C VAL A 443 14.29 -33.26 41.49
N LEU A 444 13.28 -33.10 40.64
CA LEU A 444 11.93 -33.60 40.84
C LEU A 444 11.59 -34.62 39.75
N ALA A 445 11.10 -35.79 40.14
CA ALA A 445 10.55 -36.78 39.24
C ALA A 445 9.02 -36.78 39.36
N ALA A 446 8.31 -36.37 38.31
CA ALA A 446 6.86 -36.23 38.27
C ALA A 446 6.23 -37.26 37.32
N ARG A 447 5.10 -37.86 37.72
CA ARG A 447 4.32 -38.76 36.86
C ARG A 447 2.83 -38.65 37.19
N THR A 448 1.97 -38.73 36.16
CA THR A 448 0.52 -38.82 36.34
C THR A 448 0.13 -40.20 36.88
N ASP A 449 -0.79 -40.22 37.83
CA ASP A 449 -1.35 -41.45 38.38
C ASP A 449 -2.70 -41.73 37.72
N GLY A 450 -2.68 -42.43 36.58
CA GLY A 450 -3.89 -42.84 35.85
C GLY A 450 -4.25 -44.32 36.09
N PRO A 451 -5.53 -44.71 35.97
CA PRO A 451 -5.95 -46.11 36.04
C PRO A 451 -5.46 -46.91 34.81
N ARG A 452 -5.30 -48.22 35.04
CA ARG A 452 -5.06 -49.40 34.17
C ARG A 452 -5.14 -49.32 32.61
N PRO A 453 -4.55 -50.32 31.91
CA PRO A 453 -3.93 -50.23 30.58
C PRO A 453 -4.83 -50.13 29.33
N ASP A 454 -6.11 -49.76 29.42
CA ASP A 454 -7.05 -50.05 28.32
C ASP A 454 -7.16 -48.97 27.23
N ASP A 455 -6.60 -47.76 27.40
CA ASP A 455 -6.64 -46.70 26.37
C ASP A 455 -5.24 -46.13 26.06
N ALA A 456 -4.51 -46.78 25.15
CA ALA A 456 -3.19 -46.34 24.69
C ALA A 456 -3.18 -44.89 24.13
N HIS A 457 -4.31 -44.40 23.59
CA HIS A 457 -4.45 -43.04 23.06
C HIS A 457 -4.56 -41.96 24.16
N SER A 458 -5.17 -42.26 25.32
CA SER A 458 -5.30 -41.30 26.43
C SER A 458 -3.93 -41.05 27.10
N HIS A 459 -3.12 -42.11 27.24
CA HIS A 459 -1.80 -42.06 27.87
C HIS A 459 -0.79 -41.16 27.13
N GLY A 460 -0.86 -41.10 25.80
CA GLY A 460 -0.03 -40.21 24.99
C GLY A 460 -0.39 -38.74 25.20
N THR A 461 -1.68 -38.44 25.31
CA THR A 461 -2.21 -37.10 25.48
C THR A 461 -1.87 -36.54 26.87
N ASP A 462 -2.04 -37.34 27.93
CA ASP A 462 -1.73 -36.92 29.31
C ASP A 462 -0.23 -36.70 29.51
N ARG A 463 0.62 -37.53 28.89
CA ARG A 463 2.09 -37.31 28.88
C ARG A 463 2.47 -36.01 28.19
N HIS A 464 1.84 -35.69 27.06
CA HIS A 464 2.10 -34.44 26.35
C HIS A 464 1.70 -33.22 27.19
N ARG A 465 0.54 -33.29 27.85
CA ARG A 465 0.08 -32.23 28.78
C ARG A 465 1.01 -32.09 29.97
N LEU A 466 1.44 -33.20 30.58
CA LEU A 466 2.38 -33.18 31.70
C LEU A 466 3.71 -32.54 31.31
N ARG A 467 4.24 -32.88 30.13
CA ARG A 467 5.44 -32.26 29.58
C ARG A 467 5.29 -30.75 29.44
N SER A 468 4.17 -30.29 28.85
CA SER A 468 3.90 -28.86 28.64
C SER A 468 3.82 -28.12 29.98
N ALA A 469 3.04 -28.65 30.94
CA ALA A 469 2.87 -28.07 32.26
C ALA A 469 4.20 -28.03 33.05
N ALA A 470 4.99 -29.11 33.00
CA ALA A 470 6.30 -29.16 33.66
C ALA A 470 7.31 -28.18 33.05
N SER A 471 7.36 -28.06 31.73
CA SER A 471 8.25 -27.12 31.03
C SER A 471 7.89 -25.68 31.36
N HIS A 472 6.59 -25.36 31.39
CA HIS A 472 6.11 -24.03 31.77
C HIS A 472 6.42 -23.70 33.23
N LEU A 473 6.19 -24.64 34.15
CA LEU A 473 6.51 -24.46 35.57
C LEU A 473 8.01 -24.24 35.79
N ALA A 474 8.85 -25.04 35.14
CA ALA A 474 10.30 -24.90 35.22
C ALA A 474 10.76 -23.54 34.68
N ALA A 475 10.30 -23.13 33.49
CA ALA A 475 10.67 -21.85 32.90
C ALA A 475 10.30 -20.66 33.80
N THR A 476 9.11 -20.69 34.42
CA THR A 476 8.66 -19.64 35.36
C THR A 476 9.54 -19.54 36.60
N ARG A 477 10.14 -20.66 37.01
CA ARG A 477 11.08 -20.74 38.14
C ARG A 477 12.55 -20.68 37.72
N ARG A 478 12.85 -20.32 36.47
CA ARG A 478 14.22 -20.32 35.92
C ARG A 478 14.94 -21.67 36.04
N GLY A 479 14.17 -22.76 36.06
CA GLY A 479 14.65 -24.14 36.07
C GLY A 479 14.61 -24.79 34.69
N LEU A 480 14.93 -26.09 34.65
CA LEU A 480 14.91 -26.92 33.46
C LEU A 480 13.86 -28.04 33.59
N ALA A 481 13.32 -28.50 32.46
CA ALA A 481 12.45 -29.68 32.43
C ALA A 481 12.71 -30.54 31.20
N ALA A 482 12.59 -31.86 31.36
CA ALA A 482 12.76 -32.85 30.31
C ALA A 482 11.76 -34.00 30.51
N VAL A 483 11.57 -34.83 29.49
CA VAL A 483 10.73 -36.03 29.58
C VAL A 483 11.60 -37.26 29.72
N ARG A 484 11.32 -38.07 30.73
CA ARG A 484 12.08 -39.28 30.99
C ARG A 484 11.22 -40.34 31.65
N ASP A 485 11.43 -41.61 31.29
CA ASP A 485 10.72 -42.77 31.86
C ASP A 485 9.20 -42.67 31.85
N GLY A 486 8.64 -42.02 30.82
CA GLY A 486 7.19 -41.82 30.69
C GLY A 486 6.59 -40.81 31.67
N GLY A 487 7.42 -40.01 32.35
CA GLY A 487 7.06 -38.86 33.18
C GLY A 487 7.87 -37.61 32.84
N ALA A 488 7.82 -36.60 33.71
CA ALA A 488 8.59 -35.37 33.58
C ALA A 488 9.65 -35.27 34.68
N VAL A 489 10.83 -34.76 34.32
CA VAL A 489 11.92 -34.44 35.24
C VAL A 489 12.07 -32.94 35.27
N LEU A 490 12.14 -32.35 36.46
CA LEU A 490 12.38 -30.92 36.64
C LEU A 490 13.64 -30.72 37.47
N LEU A 491 14.44 -29.73 37.10
CA LEU A 491 15.55 -29.22 37.91
C LEU A 491 15.21 -27.78 38.27
N LEU A 492 14.83 -27.54 39.53
CA LEU A 492 14.36 -26.23 40.00
C LEU A 492 15.37 -25.63 40.98
N PRO A 493 15.63 -24.31 40.93
CA PRO A 493 16.47 -23.66 41.92
C PRO A 493 15.82 -23.72 43.30
N LEU A 494 16.65 -23.85 44.34
CA LEU A 494 16.27 -23.77 45.74
C LEU A 494 16.89 -22.52 46.37
N GLY A 495 16.06 -21.72 47.02
CA GLY A 495 16.49 -20.68 47.95
C GLY A 495 17.07 -21.27 49.25
N PRO A 496 17.73 -20.45 50.07
CA PRO A 496 18.38 -20.89 51.31
C PRO A 496 17.41 -21.47 52.35
N ASP A 497 16.14 -21.05 52.33
CA ASP A 497 15.09 -21.52 53.24
C ASP A 497 14.15 -22.56 52.60
N ASP A 498 14.39 -22.95 51.33
CA ASP A 498 13.49 -23.85 50.61
C ASP A 498 13.74 -25.32 51.00
N ASP A 499 12.66 -26.00 51.36
CA ASP A 499 12.65 -27.42 51.68
C ASP A 499 12.31 -28.27 50.43
N PRO A 500 13.15 -29.25 50.04
CA PRO A 500 12.86 -30.17 48.94
C PRO A 500 11.50 -30.87 49.06
N ALA A 501 11.09 -31.26 50.27
CA ALA A 501 9.80 -31.92 50.50
C ALA A 501 8.62 -30.97 50.28
N HIS A 502 8.75 -29.70 50.70
CA HIS A 502 7.79 -28.66 50.37
C HIS A 502 7.69 -28.43 48.86
N THR A 503 8.83 -28.28 48.18
CA THR A 503 8.88 -28.05 46.72
C THR A 503 8.26 -29.20 45.94
N ALA A 504 8.44 -30.46 46.39
CA ALA A 504 7.78 -31.63 45.80
C ALA A 504 6.25 -31.54 45.91
N ARG A 505 5.73 -31.23 47.11
CA ARG A 505 4.28 -31.12 47.38
C ARG A 505 3.64 -30.01 46.56
N GLU A 506 4.31 -28.86 46.52
CA GLU A 506 3.83 -27.72 45.73
C GLU A 506 3.82 -28.05 44.24
N THR A 507 4.85 -28.72 43.74
CA THR A 507 4.94 -29.13 42.33
C THR A 507 3.85 -30.15 41.97
N ALA A 508 3.60 -31.13 42.84
CA ALA A 508 2.50 -32.10 42.68
C ALA A 508 1.14 -31.39 42.59
N ALA A 509 0.88 -30.43 43.50
CA ALA A 509 -0.36 -29.66 43.52
C ALA A 509 -0.52 -28.79 42.26
N ARG A 510 0.53 -28.07 41.84
CA ARG A 510 0.49 -27.20 40.65
C ARG A 510 0.29 -28.00 39.36
N LEU A 511 1.06 -29.07 39.17
CA LEU A 511 0.90 -29.92 37.99
C LEU A 511 -0.47 -30.61 37.99
N GLY A 512 -0.92 -31.12 39.15
CA GLY A 512 -2.22 -31.75 39.25
C GLY A 512 -3.39 -30.80 38.97
N ALA A 513 -3.29 -29.54 39.42
CA ALA A 513 -4.27 -28.51 39.09
C ALA A 513 -4.28 -28.18 37.60
N ALA A 514 -3.11 -28.07 36.96
CA ALA A 514 -3.00 -27.78 35.53
C ALA A 514 -3.50 -28.94 34.63
N LEU A 515 -3.39 -30.18 35.11
CA LEU A 515 -3.78 -31.39 34.38
C LEU A 515 -5.19 -31.87 34.71
N HIS A 516 -5.80 -31.36 35.79
CA HIS A 516 -7.01 -31.92 36.41
C HIS A 516 -6.91 -33.43 36.72
N LEU A 517 -5.70 -33.90 37.06
CA LEU A 517 -5.38 -35.30 37.35
C LEU A 517 -4.36 -35.38 38.49
N PRO A 518 -4.35 -36.45 39.31
CA PRO A 518 -3.34 -36.62 40.34
C PRO A 518 -1.95 -36.82 39.71
N VAL A 519 -0.97 -36.06 40.21
CA VAL A 519 0.45 -36.14 39.82
C VAL A 519 1.29 -36.45 41.06
N THR A 520 1.97 -37.58 41.07
CA THR A 520 2.93 -37.92 42.13
C THR A 520 4.30 -37.34 41.78
N VAL A 521 4.93 -36.68 42.75
CA VAL A 521 6.25 -36.06 42.61
C VAL A 521 7.20 -36.54 43.70
N GLY A 522 8.35 -37.08 43.33
CA GLY A 522 9.45 -37.33 44.27
C GLY A 522 10.54 -36.27 44.12
N ALA A 523 11.18 -35.89 45.22
CA ALA A 523 12.30 -34.94 45.23
C ALA A 523 13.60 -35.59 45.73
N SER A 524 14.72 -35.08 45.22
CA SER A 524 16.07 -35.42 45.67
C SER A 524 16.51 -34.55 46.86
N ALA A 525 17.67 -34.88 47.44
CA ALA A 525 18.44 -33.90 48.20
C ALA A 525 18.88 -32.70 47.32
N PRO A 526 19.17 -31.53 47.90
CA PRO A 526 19.69 -30.38 47.15
C PRO A 526 21.02 -30.72 46.44
N VAL A 527 21.12 -30.34 45.17
CA VAL A 527 22.33 -30.39 44.36
C VAL A 527 22.97 -28.99 44.41
N PRO A 528 24.10 -28.79 45.11
CA PRO A 528 24.61 -27.43 45.38
C PRO A 528 25.07 -26.66 44.14
N ALA A 529 25.64 -27.35 43.16
CA ALA A 529 26.14 -26.75 41.92
C ALA A 529 26.04 -27.76 40.76
N PRO A 530 24.87 -27.90 40.11
CA PRO A 530 24.63 -28.84 39.03
C PRO A 530 25.68 -28.80 37.90
N ALA A 531 26.18 -27.62 37.52
CA ALA A 531 27.18 -27.48 36.46
C ALA A 531 28.57 -27.99 36.88
N ALA A 532 28.93 -27.85 38.15
CA ALA A 532 30.23 -28.28 38.67
C ALA A 532 30.31 -29.81 38.85
N ARG A 533 29.17 -30.45 39.13
CA ARG A 533 29.07 -31.91 39.33
C ARG A 533 27.83 -32.48 38.61
N PRO A 534 27.87 -32.65 37.28
CA PRO A 534 26.74 -33.20 36.52
C PRO A 534 26.29 -34.59 37.00
N ALA A 535 27.24 -35.44 37.41
CA ALA A 535 26.94 -36.76 38.00
C ALA A 535 25.95 -36.68 39.18
N ALA A 536 26.06 -35.64 40.02
CA ALA A 536 25.18 -35.46 41.17
C ALA A 536 23.73 -35.18 40.75
N VAL A 537 23.47 -34.68 39.53
CA VAL A 537 22.13 -34.50 38.98
C VAL A 537 21.50 -35.85 38.61
N ALA A 538 22.29 -36.76 38.04
CA ALA A 538 21.83 -38.11 37.72
C ALA A 538 21.51 -38.92 39.00
N ASP A 539 22.37 -38.84 40.00
CA ASP A 539 22.17 -39.47 41.33
C ASP A 539 20.91 -38.91 42.02
N ALA A 540 20.77 -37.58 42.01
CA ALA A 540 19.58 -36.89 42.50
C ALA A 540 18.31 -37.32 41.77
N TYR A 541 18.36 -37.50 40.44
CA TYR A 541 17.22 -38.03 39.69
C TYR A 541 16.85 -39.45 40.11
N ALA A 542 17.84 -40.33 40.35
CA ALA A 542 17.60 -41.68 40.83
C ALA A 542 16.92 -41.67 42.22
N GLU A 543 17.37 -40.81 43.12
CA GLU A 543 16.74 -40.60 44.44
C GLU A 543 15.31 -40.08 44.32
N ALA A 544 15.08 -39.05 43.52
CA ALA A 544 13.76 -38.46 43.30
C ALA A 544 12.77 -39.50 42.76
N ARG A 545 13.21 -40.38 41.85
CA ARG A 545 12.39 -41.50 41.37
C ARG A 545 12.05 -42.50 42.45
N ARG A 546 13.01 -42.90 43.28
CA ARG A 546 12.77 -43.83 44.39
C ARG A 546 11.77 -43.26 45.37
N CYS A 547 11.84 -41.96 45.68
CA CYS A 547 10.84 -41.26 46.51
C CYS A 547 9.45 -41.30 45.85
N ARG A 548 9.35 -41.03 44.54
CA ARG A 548 8.09 -41.11 43.79
C ARG A 548 7.51 -42.53 43.78
N GLU A 549 8.36 -43.54 43.61
CA GLU A 549 7.95 -44.96 43.62
C GLU A 549 7.50 -45.40 45.01
N ALA A 550 8.15 -44.93 46.07
CA ALA A 550 7.74 -45.15 47.45
C ALA A 550 6.35 -44.56 47.75
N LEU A 551 6.04 -43.34 47.26
CA LEU A 551 4.68 -42.78 47.37
C LEU A 551 3.64 -43.69 46.71
N GLY A 552 3.93 -44.20 45.51
CA GLY A 552 3.05 -45.13 44.81
C GLY A 552 2.84 -46.44 45.59
N ALA A 553 3.92 -47.04 46.10
CA ALA A 553 3.87 -48.28 46.89
C ALA A 553 3.11 -48.12 48.22
N LEU A 554 3.14 -46.92 48.80
CA LEU A 554 2.42 -46.58 50.03
C LEU A 554 0.98 -46.11 49.80
N GLY A 555 0.48 -46.12 48.55
CA GLY A 555 -0.87 -45.66 48.22
C GLY A 555 -1.07 -44.15 48.34
N ARG A 556 0.02 -43.37 48.33
CA ARG A 556 0.03 -41.90 48.46
C ARG A 556 0.14 -41.21 47.10
N ALA A 557 -0.56 -41.75 46.10
CA ALA A 557 -0.60 -41.17 44.76
C ALA A 557 -1.15 -39.72 44.77
N GLY A 558 -0.72 -38.89 43.82
CA GLY A 558 -1.07 -37.47 43.74
C GLY A 558 -0.36 -36.57 44.75
N GLN A 559 0.60 -37.08 45.54
CA GLN A 559 1.33 -36.31 46.54
C GLN A 559 2.78 -36.03 46.12
N GLY A 560 3.42 -35.08 46.81
CA GLY A 560 4.85 -34.82 46.71
C GLY A 560 5.59 -35.24 47.98
N ALA A 561 6.81 -35.77 47.86
CA ALA A 561 7.67 -36.06 49.01
C ALA A 561 9.17 -36.13 48.64
N ALA A 562 10.03 -35.88 49.63
CA ALA A 562 11.48 -36.14 49.56
C ALA A 562 11.87 -37.30 50.49
N ALA A 563 13.12 -37.76 50.44
CA ALA A 563 13.60 -38.88 51.28
C ALA A 563 13.33 -38.66 52.78
N ALA A 564 13.43 -37.41 53.26
CA ALA A 564 13.19 -37.05 54.67
C ALA A 564 11.75 -37.33 55.15
N ASP A 565 10.76 -37.38 54.25
CA ASP A 565 9.35 -37.62 54.60
C ASP A 565 9.04 -39.09 54.90
N PHE A 566 9.98 -40.01 54.62
CA PHE A 566 9.79 -41.45 54.81
C PHE A 566 10.43 -41.99 56.09
N GLY A 567 10.88 -41.12 56.99
CA GLY A 567 11.52 -41.54 58.24
C GLY A 567 12.76 -42.39 57.98
N PHE A 568 12.86 -43.56 58.62
CA PHE A 568 14.01 -44.46 58.40
C PHE A 568 14.07 -45.03 56.98
N LEU A 569 12.93 -45.19 56.28
CA LEU A 569 12.92 -45.66 54.89
C LEU A 569 13.63 -44.65 53.97
N GLY A 570 13.66 -43.37 54.36
CA GLY A 570 14.44 -42.33 53.69
C GLY A 570 15.92 -42.67 53.54
N LEU A 571 16.52 -43.36 54.53
CA LEU A 571 17.92 -43.81 54.47
C LEU A 571 18.17 -44.88 53.38
N LEU A 572 17.13 -45.63 52.99
CA LEU A 572 17.20 -46.65 51.94
C LEU A 572 16.91 -46.05 50.55
N LEU A 573 16.17 -44.94 50.51
CA LEU A 573 15.80 -44.24 49.28
C LEU A 573 16.85 -43.20 48.87
N ALA A 574 17.55 -42.59 49.82
CA ALA A 574 18.60 -41.60 49.55
C ALA A 574 19.85 -42.25 48.96
N ASP A 575 20.50 -41.56 48.02
CA ASP A 575 21.73 -42.04 47.38
C ASP A 575 22.95 -41.86 48.29
N THR A 576 23.01 -40.71 48.96
CA THR A 576 23.89 -40.49 50.10
C THR A 576 23.13 -40.87 51.37
N ARG A 577 23.57 -41.94 52.04
CA ARG A 577 22.96 -42.39 53.30
C ARG A 577 23.34 -41.39 54.40
N ASP A 578 22.54 -40.35 54.57
CA ASP A 578 22.66 -39.34 55.64
C ASP A 578 22.30 -39.93 57.02
N VAL A 579 23.16 -40.84 57.49
CA VAL A 579 23.01 -41.50 58.79
C VAL A 579 23.07 -40.46 59.91
N ASP A 580 24.01 -39.52 59.84
CA ASP A 580 24.20 -38.50 60.86
C ASP A 580 23.02 -37.54 60.95
N GLY A 581 22.49 -37.08 59.82
CA GLY A 581 21.30 -36.23 59.81
C GLY A 581 20.03 -36.99 60.22
N PHE A 582 19.89 -38.29 59.91
CA PHE A 582 18.80 -39.09 60.48
C PHE A 582 18.90 -39.20 62.01
N VAL A 583 20.10 -39.48 62.53
CA VAL A 583 20.39 -39.53 63.97
C VAL A 583 20.11 -38.18 64.61
N HIS A 584 20.56 -37.08 64.02
CA HIS A 584 20.35 -35.74 64.54
C HIS A 584 18.87 -35.32 64.51
N ARG A 585 18.13 -35.59 63.42
CA ARG A 585 16.67 -35.31 63.35
C ARG A 585 15.88 -36.12 64.39
N THR A 586 16.31 -37.36 64.66
CA THR A 586 15.57 -38.27 65.54
C THR A 586 15.94 -38.10 67.01
N LEU A 587 17.22 -37.85 67.31
CA LEU A 587 17.77 -37.82 68.67
C LEU A 587 18.44 -36.50 69.07
N GLY A 588 18.66 -35.57 68.13
CA GLY A 588 19.44 -34.35 68.35
C GLY A 588 18.97 -33.51 69.52
N ALA A 589 17.64 -33.36 69.70
CA ALA A 589 17.10 -32.64 70.86
C ALA A 589 17.52 -33.27 72.21
N VAL A 590 17.68 -34.60 72.27
CA VAL A 590 18.15 -35.33 73.45
C VAL A 590 19.67 -35.25 73.57
N THR A 591 20.40 -35.46 72.46
CA THR A 591 21.87 -35.37 72.42
C THR A 591 22.36 -33.98 72.83
N ASP A 592 21.77 -32.92 72.28
CA ASP A 592 22.11 -31.53 72.59
C ASP A 592 21.75 -31.17 74.04
N TYR A 593 20.66 -31.74 74.57
CA TYR A 593 20.29 -31.54 75.95
C TYR A 593 21.29 -32.21 76.89
N ASP A 594 21.68 -33.46 76.62
CA ASP A 594 22.72 -34.16 77.37
C ASP A 594 24.05 -33.41 77.35
N ALA A 595 24.49 -32.94 76.18
CA ALA A 595 25.71 -32.16 76.03
C ALA A 595 25.67 -30.83 76.82
N ARG A 596 24.55 -30.11 76.79
CA ARG A 596 24.41 -28.82 77.50
C ARG A 596 24.23 -28.95 79.01
N ARG A 597 23.60 -30.02 79.48
CA ARG A 597 23.17 -30.19 80.88
C ARG A 597 23.98 -31.24 81.65
N GLY A 598 24.90 -31.95 80.98
CA GLY A 598 25.66 -33.05 81.56
C GLY A 598 24.78 -34.22 82.00
N THR A 599 23.65 -34.45 81.30
CA THR A 599 22.73 -35.54 81.63
C THR A 599 23.04 -36.81 80.84
N GLU A 600 22.43 -37.93 81.22
CA GLU A 600 22.58 -39.23 80.55
C GLU A 600 21.22 -39.74 80.02
N LEU A 601 20.43 -38.85 79.40
CA LEU A 601 19.11 -39.20 78.86
C LEU A 601 19.23 -40.20 77.72
N LEU A 602 20.22 -40.06 76.84
CA LEU A 602 20.43 -40.95 75.69
C LEU A 602 20.81 -42.37 76.14
N ARG A 603 21.68 -42.48 77.16
CA ARG A 603 22.02 -43.77 77.81
C ARG A 603 20.80 -44.40 78.49
N THR A 604 19.99 -43.57 79.14
CA THR A 604 18.75 -44.04 79.80
C THR A 604 17.74 -44.54 78.77
N LEU A 605 17.61 -43.86 77.63
CA LEU A 605 16.74 -44.24 76.53
C LEU A 605 17.17 -45.56 75.88
N GLY A 606 18.48 -45.75 75.65
CA GLY A 606 19.04 -47.01 75.15
C GLY A 606 18.79 -48.20 76.08
N ALA A 607 19.04 -48.02 77.39
CA ALA A 607 18.76 -49.05 78.38
C ALA A 607 17.26 -49.36 78.50
N TYR A 608 16.41 -48.34 78.39
CA TYR A 608 14.96 -48.50 78.41
C TYR A 608 14.45 -49.40 77.28
N PHE A 609 14.91 -49.18 76.05
CA PHE A 609 14.55 -50.04 74.92
C PHE A 609 15.15 -51.45 75.05
N ALA A 610 16.41 -51.59 75.48
CA ALA A 610 17.04 -52.89 75.71
C ALA A 610 16.30 -53.71 76.80
N CYS A 611 15.75 -53.03 77.79
CA CYS A 611 14.90 -53.60 78.83
C CYS A 611 13.41 -53.65 78.43
N GLY A 612 13.11 -53.73 77.12
CA GLY A 612 11.76 -53.92 76.58
C GLY A 612 10.75 -52.89 77.09
N MET A 613 11.17 -51.63 77.20
CA MET A 613 10.35 -50.50 77.65
C MET A 613 9.81 -50.65 79.08
N SER A 614 10.55 -51.33 79.97
CA SER A 614 10.18 -51.48 81.39
C SER A 614 11.03 -50.57 82.30
N PRO A 615 10.46 -49.55 82.96
CA PRO A 615 11.19 -48.70 83.89
C PRO A 615 11.82 -49.47 85.06
N ALA A 616 11.13 -50.52 85.54
CA ALA A 616 11.61 -51.37 86.63
C ALA A 616 12.88 -52.14 86.25
N ARG A 617 12.94 -52.76 85.07
CA ARG A 617 14.15 -53.45 84.58
C ARG A 617 15.26 -52.47 84.21
N THR A 618 14.90 -51.31 83.66
CA THR A 618 15.84 -50.24 83.29
C THR A 618 16.57 -49.69 84.52
N LYS A 619 15.85 -49.58 85.65
CA LYS A 619 16.41 -49.21 86.95
C LYS A 619 17.57 -50.13 87.33
N ASP A 620 17.34 -51.44 87.30
CA ASP A 620 18.35 -52.43 87.68
C ASP A 620 19.54 -52.40 86.70
N ALA A 621 19.30 -52.24 85.40
CA ALA A 621 20.35 -52.13 84.39
C ALA A 621 21.23 -50.87 84.51
N LEU A 622 20.67 -49.74 84.96
CA LEU A 622 21.39 -48.47 85.11
C LEU A 622 21.90 -48.22 86.53
N HIS A 623 21.54 -49.06 87.50
CA HIS A 623 21.92 -48.95 88.92
C HIS A 623 21.47 -47.60 89.53
N VAL A 624 20.27 -47.14 89.17
CA VAL A 624 19.66 -45.90 89.71
C VAL A 624 18.33 -46.22 90.41
N HIS A 625 17.61 -45.22 90.93
CA HIS A 625 16.26 -45.43 91.48
C HIS A 625 15.19 -45.39 90.37
N VAL A 626 14.06 -46.12 90.51
CA VAL A 626 13.01 -46.18 89.48
C VAL A 626 12.41 -44.81 89.18
N ASN A 627 12.28 -43.97 90.22
CA ASN A 627 11.84 -42.58 90.09
C ASN A 627 12.79 -41.74 89.23
N THR A 628 14.10 -42.01 89.28
CA THR A 628 15.09 -41.33 88.44
C THR A 628 14.93 -41.74 86.98
N VAL A 629 14.65 -43.02 86.69
CA VAL A 629 14.33 -43.49 85.34
C VAL A 629 13.06 -42.82 84.83
N ALA A 630 11.98 -42.82 85.62
CA ALA A 630 10.72 -42.15 85.27
C ALA A 630 10.93 -40.65 84.97
N GLN A 631 11.65 -39.94 85.84
CA GLN A 631 11.94 -38.51 85.64
C GLN A 631 12.77 -38.24 84.36
N ARG A 632 13.73 -39.10 84.05
CA ARG A 632 14.53 -39.00 82.81
C ARG A 632 13.68 -39.28 81.58
N LEU A 633 12.81 -40.29 81.61
CA LEU A 633 11.88 -40.60 80.51
C LEU A 633 10.83 -39.48 80.31
N ASP A 634 10.33 -38.87 81.37
CA ASP A 634 9.46 -37.67 81.29
C ASP A 634 10.19 -36.48 80.65
N ARG A 635 11.51 -36.37 80.86
CA ARG A 635 12.32 -35.36 80.18
C ARG A 635 12.47 -35.70 78.70
N VAL A 636 12.75 -36.95 78.34
CA VAL A 636 12.79 -37.41 76.94
C VAL A 636 11.47 -37.14 76.24
N SER A 637 10.34 -37.42 76.90
CA SER A 637 9.00 -37.15 76.34
C SER A 637 8.77 -35.68 76.04
N ARG A 638 9.34 -34.76 76.83
CA ARG A 638 9.27 -33.32 76.56
C ARG A 638 10.18 -32.87 75.42
N LEU A 639 11.26 -33.59 75.14
CA LEU A 639 12.22 -33.26 74.08
C LEU A 639 11.82 -33.85 72.73
N LEU A 640 11.30 -35.09 72.72
CA LEU A 640 10.95 -35.82 71.49
C LEU A 640 9.46 -35.75 71.13
N GLY A 641 8.63 -35.20 72.01
CA GLY A 641 7.18 -35.13 71.84
C GLY A 641 6.44 -36.28 72.53
N PRO A 642 5.11 -36.14 72.76
CA PRO A 642 4.30 -37.11 73.51
C PRO A 642 4.11 -38.46 72.79
N ASP A 643 4.36 -38.52 71.49
CA ASP A 643 4.18 -39.67 70.61
C ASP A 643 5.42 -40.55 70.46
N TRP A 644 6.52 -40.24 71.16
CA TRP A 644 7.81 -40.92 71.00
C TRP A 644 7.78 -42.43 71.28
N GLN A 645 6.79 -42.91 72.05
CA GLN A 645 6.60 -44.34 72.35
C GLN A 645 5.65 -45.07 71.38
N THR A 646 5.07 -44.38 70.40
CA THR A 646 4.26 -45.05 69.37
C THR A 646 5.12 -46.06 68.58
N PRO A 647 4.57 -47.19 68.10
CA PRO A 647 5.37 -48.24 67.48
C PRO A 647 6.29 -47.76 66.34
N ALA A 648 5.81 -46.85 65.49
CA ALA A 648 6.58 -46.27 64.40
C ALA A 648 7.75 -45.40 64.90
N ARG A 649 7.48 -44.47 65.84
CA ARG A 649 8.51 -43.56 66.39
C ARG A 649 9.50 -44.30 67.28
N ALA A 650 9.05 -45.27 68.06
CA ALA A 650 9.91 -46.11 68.89
C ALA A 650 10.91 -46.92 68.04
N LEU A 651 10.52 -47.39 66.85
CA LEU A 651 11.41 -48.07 65.92
C LEU A 651 12.49 -47.13 65.37
N GLU A 652 12.09 -45.93 64.92
CA GLU A 652 13.03 -44.91 64.42
C GLU A 652 14.05 -44.51 65.49
N ILE A 653 13.59 -44.28 66.72
CA ILE A 653 14.44 -43.92 67.86
C ILE A 653 15.41 -45.08 68.19
N GLN A 654 14.94 -46.34 68.20
CA GLN A 654 15.81 -47.50 68.41
C GLN A 654 16.87 -47.64 67.32
N LEU A 655 16.50 -47.43 66.06
CA LEU A 655 17.42 -47.48 64.93
C LEU A 655 18.45 -46.34 65.02
N ALA A 656 18.00 -45.11 65.30
CA ALA A 656 18.87 -43.96 65.51
C ALA A 656 19.84 -44.18 66.67
N LEU A 657 19.39 -44.77 67.78
CA LEU A 657 20.24 -45.10 68.93
C LEU A 657 21.32 -46.12 68.53
N ARG A 658 20.96 -47.12 67.73
CA ARG A 658 21.91 -48.13 67.25
C ARG A 658 22.94 -47.53 66.29
N LEU A 659 22.51 -46.68 65.37
CA LEU A 659 23.38 -45.97 64.44
C LEU A 659 24.31 -44.98 65.17
N HIS A 660 23.81 -44.27 66.17
CA HIS A 660 24.60 -43.37 67.01
C HIS A 660 25.67 -44.13 67.81
N GLN A 661 25.35 -45.30 68.37
CA GLN A 661 26.33 -46.14 69.07
C GLN A 661 27.42 -46.67 68.14
N LEU A 662 27.05 -47.10 66.93
CA LEU A 662 27.99 -47.61 65.94
C LEU A 662 28.94 -46.51 65.42
N SER A 663 28.43 -45.30 65.17
CA SER A 663 29.26 -44.15 64.77
C SER A 663 30.18 -43.66 65.90
N SER A 664 29.70 -43.64 67.15
CA SER A 664 30.49 -43.26 68.32
C SER A 664 31.58 -44.28 68.67
N GLY A 665 31.33 -45.57 68.44
CA GLY A 665 32.31 -46.64 68.69
C GLY A 665 33.49 -46.65 67.73
N VAL A 666 33.31 -46.18 66.49
CA VAL A 666 34.39 -46.12 65.48
C VAL A 666 35.36 -44.95 65.73
N ALA A 667 34.90 -43.87 66.37
CA ALA A 667 35.77 -42.75 66.76
C ALA A 667 36.66 -43.06 67.99
N GLY A 668 36.36 -44.11 68.75
CA GLY A 668 37.11 -44.52 69.94
C GLY A 668 38.29 -45.47 69.69
N ASP A 669 38.44 -46.01 68.48
CA ASP A 669 39.40 -47.09 68.17
C ASP A 669 40.52 -46.68 67.19
N THR A 670 40.71 -45.38 66.95
CA THR A 670 41.81 -44.81 66.13
C THR A 670 42.84 -44.00 66.94
N GLY A 671 42.82 -44.14 68.27
CA GLY A 671 43.78 -43.49 69.17
C GLY A 671 44.28 -44.45 70.25
N ALA A 672 45.06 -45.46 69.84
CA ALA A 672 45.98 -46.19 70.70
C ALA A 672 47.38 -46.13 70.08
#